data_AF-A0A9Q0G607-F1
#
_entry.id   AF-A0A9Q0G607-F1
#
_cell.length_a   1.000
_cell.length_b   1.000
_cell.length_c   1.000
_cell.angle_alpha   90.00
_cell.angle_beta   90.00
_cell.angle_gamma   90.00
#
_symmetry.space_group_name_H-M   'P 1'
#
loop_
_entity.id
_entity.type
_entity.pdbx_description
1 polymer ?
#
loop_
_entity_poly.entity_id
_entity_poly.type
_entity_poly.pdbx_seq_one_letter_code
_entity_poly.pdbx_strand_id
1 'polypeptide(L)'
;MKLRIADIINSHGGHPVSLSQIASGIDSSNVHIAFLARIMRFLVRKGIFTAHEDPSQEGATLYGLTETSKWILHDSDLSVAPLLLMENHPLVVTPWHYFSTCIKEGGTPFKWAHGSEIWEFASMKPELNTMFNEGMASTAMAVMRAFLSHYGDGLKDVETLVDVGGGTGRHVAEIVQNYPHIKGINFDLPHVVATAPPYEGVSHVGGDMFESIPSADAIFMKAILHDWADENCVTILRNCRKALSEKKGKLILVEIVVQPHGSDQFGDMGSNSSKVDDLLVGFLTWNASTDCCNWQGVTCDANATSKPVIDLNLNNFVPQVILGSSTITSNVLTPLFHIKTLLHLDISFNRIQGEIPGPGFANLTQLVTLDLYSNEFRGPIPPELFFLRNLEILYMKSNLLEGQLPRTIGNLTNLKELQMDNNLIGGELPKEIGMITKLERLILGSNNFSGNLLSMEIPVEIGNLSNLAIVTLNSNKLTGRIPSSIQKMENLYQLDLSENFLTGEIPTGLFHLQKLKEVSLWRNKLWLKELVRVPNITLDSLDLGENEVSGNFPEWLLNMKVGSLDLSDNKLTGTLPPALFQTNTLADLFLARNNFSGRLPDNIGEASAMRTLCLSGNTFSGPLPKSFLNMSELYLIDLSKNRFSGDLTTIFGGSKSGLQYIALGQNEFSGVLPESMRNLEQALMILDISDNNITGEIPEFLFQMPSLIALNLRKNSLQGPIPKNLTTLYSLQILDLSSNYLNGQVPDALGQVRGMVNNSEYYNSFPFQLFDGIDEQTKYSELEVFWKNLKQELPRTNMILYVFLDLSNNQLSGEIPDSFGGMLSVKLLNLSYNNLSGRIPPSLGNLVSLESLDLSHNNLSGKIPPTFGELLQLNNLDLSNNKLMGPIPKGPQMDRLNDPGSYANNSGLCGLQILVPCEEASPKKAILHDWADENWVTILRNCRKALSEKKGKLILVEIVDQFGDMGMVFDLLMYAHTTGGKERTEQEWKKLLADGGFPRYKIIKIPALPSIIEAYA
;
A
#
# COMPACT_ATOMS: atom_id res chain seq x y z
N MET A 1 12.69 -5.75 -31.54
CA MET A 1 13.30 -7.00 -32.05
C MET A 1 12.67 -7.46 -33.35
N LYS A 2 11.38 -7.83 -33.41
CA LYS A 2 10.74 -8.31 -34.67
C LYS A 2 10.81 -7.36 -35.87
N LEU A 3 10.81 -6.04 -35.63
CA LEU A 3 10.97 -5.03 -36.68
C LEU A 3 12.40 -4.89 -37.22
N ARG A 4 13.38 -5.62 -36.66
CA ARG A 4 14.79 -5.64 -37.08
C ARG A 4 15.46 -4.27 -37.25
N ILE A 5 15.00 -3.27 -36.50
CA ILE A 5 15.46 -1.87 -36.64
C ILE A 5 16.99 -1.76 -36.48
N ALA A 6 17.58 -2.46 -35.52
CA ALA A 6 19.03 -2.46 -35.34
C ALA A 6 19.75 -3.04 -36.57
N ASP A 7 19.25 -4.13 -37.15
CA ASP A 7 19.82 -4.75 -38.35
C ASP A 7 19.67 -3.85 -39.58
N ILE A 8 18.53 -3.15 -39.69
CA ILE A 8 18.26 -2.22 -40.80
C ILE A 8 19.21 -1.02 -40.73
N ILE A 9 19.49 -0.48 -39.54
CA ILE A 9 20.50 0.57 -39.37
C ILE A 9 21.90 -0.01 -39.68
N ASN A 10 22.19 -1.22 -39.21
CA ASN A 10 23.49 -1.86 -39.42
C ASN A 10 23.78 -2.21 -40.90
N SER A 11 22.76 -2.57 -41.68
CA SER A 11 22.89 -2.93 -43.09
C SER A 11 23.36 -1.76 -43.98
N HIS A 12 23.31 -0.54 -43.46
CA HIS A 12 23.86 0.66 -44.07
C HIS A 12 25.32 0.94 -43.63
N GLY A 13 26.07 -0.11 -43.27
CA GLY A 13 27.48 -0.02 -42.87
C GLY A 13 27.69 0.63 -41.49
N GLY A 14 26.68 0.63 -40.63
CA GLY A 14 26.70 1.29 -39.32
C GLY A 14 26.60 2.82 -39.38
N HIS A 15 26.38 3.39 -40.56
CA HIS A 15 26.13 4.82 -40.72
C HIS A 15 24.69 5.17 -40.27
N PRO A 16 24.47 6.36 -39.68
CA PRO A 16 23.13 6.81 -39.31
C PRO A 16 22.19 6.89 -40.53
N VAL A 17 20.94 6.45 -40.37
CA VAL A 17 19.94 6.38 -41.46
C VAL A 17 18.66 7.12 -41.12
N SER A 18 17.97 7.63 -42.14
CA SER A 18 16.69 8.35 -41.99
C SER A 18 15.55 7.42 -41.55
N LEU A 19 14.49 8.01 -40.98
CA LEU A 19 13.27 7.29 -40.63
C LEU A 19 12.63 6.58 -41.84
N SER A 20 12.69 7.20 -43.03
CA SER A 20 12.21 6.61 -44.29
C SER A 20 13.02 5.39 -44.71
N GLN A 21 14.34 5.42 -44.51
CA GLN A 21 15.21 4.27 -44.80
C GLN A 21 14.92 3.11 -43.84
N ILE A 22 14.72 3.41 -42.54
CA ILE A 22 14.28 2.40 -41.57
C ILE A 22 12.94 1.80 -41.98
N ALA A 23 11.96 2.64 -42.33
CA ALA A 23 10.64 2.18 -42.77
C ALA A 23 10.70 1.31 -44.03
N SER A 24 11.58 1.64 -44.98
CA SER A 24 11.77 0.86 -46.21
C SER A 24 12.44 -0.49 -45.98
N GLY A 25 13.21 -0.63 -44.88
CA GLY A 25 13.84 -1.88 -44.49
C GLY A 25 12.94 -2.80 -43.67
N ILE A 26 11.75 -2.35 -43.26
CA ILE A 26 10.76 -3.18 -42.55
C ILE A 26 9.97 -3.97 -43.60
N ASP A 27 9.95 -5.30 -43.45
CA ASP A 27 9.21 -6.22 -44.33
C ASP A 27 7.69 -6.10 -44.12
N SER A 28 7.10 -5.02 -44.61
CA SER A 28 5.66 -4.73 -44.58
C SER A 28 5.27 -3.72 -45.66
N SER A 29 4.15 -3.98 -46.33
CA SER A 29 3.62 -3.09 -47.39
C SER A 29 2.95 -1.82 -46.86
N ASN A 30 2.75 -1.70 -45.54
CA ASN A 30 2.05 -0.56 -44.94
C ASN A 30 2.67 -0.17 -43.57
N VAL A 31 3.81 0.53 -43.61
CA VAL A 31 4.50 1.00 -42.40
C VAL A 31 3.93 2.35 -41.96
N HIS A 32 3.34 2.39 -40.77
CA HIS A 32 2.85 3.64 -40.17
C HIS A 32 4.01 4.52 -39.68
N ILE A 33 4.49 5.41 -40.55
CA ILE A 33 5.65 6.30 -40.30
C ILE A 33 5.52 7.13 -39.02
N ALA A 34 4.33 7.68 -38.74
CA ALA A 34 4.10 8.47 -37.53
C ALA A 34 4.26 7.63 -36.24
N PHE A 35 3.92 6.33 -36.30
CA PHE A 35 4.07 5.42 -35.19
C PHE A 35 5.53 4.96 -35.05
N LEU A 36 6.19 4.67 -36.16
CA LEU A 36 7.62 4.36 -36.19
C LEU A 36 8.45 5.51 -35.62
N ALA A 37 8.12 6.76 -35.96
CA ALA A 37 8.75 7.96 -35.40
C ALA A 37 8.64 8.02 -33.87
N ARG A 38 7.48 7.67 -33.32
CA ARG A 38 7.25 7.64 -31.86
C ARG A 38 8.09 6.56 -31.19
N ILE A 39 8.15 5.36 -31.78
CA ILE A 39 8.97 4.26 -31.28
C ILE A 39 10.46 4.65 -31.33
N MET A 40 10.93 5.19 -32.45
CA MET A 40 12.34 5.60 -32.59
C MET A 40 12.72 6.68 -31.59
N ARG A 41 11.86 7.68 -31.35
CA ARG A 41 12.08 8.69 -30.30
C ARG A 41 12.21 8.07 -28.91
N PHE A 42 11.36 7.10 -28.59
CA PHE A 42 11.41 6.40 -27.30
C PHE A 42 12.71 5.60 -27.15
N LEU A 43 13.08 4.82 -28.17
CA LEU A 43 14.28 3.98 -28.14
C LEU A 43 15.57 4.83 -28.08
N VAL A 44 15.59 5.99 -28.74
CA VAL A 44 16.71 6.96 -28.62
C VAL A 44 16.79 7.54 -27.21
N ARG A 45 15.65 7.90 -26.59
CA ARG A 45 15.62 8.42 -25.22
C ARG A 45 16.14 7.40 -24.20
N LYS A 46 15.89 6.11 -24.44
CA LYS A 46 16.39 5.01 -23.60
C LYS A 46 17.85 4.63 -23.90
N GLY A 47 18.55 5.40 -24.76
CA GLY A 47 19.94 5.15 -25.11
C GLY A 47 20.15 3.89 -25.95
N ILE A 48 19.07 3.33 -26.53
CA ILE A 48 19.15 2.13 -27.36
C ILE A 48 19.64 2.52 -28.76
N PHE A 49 19.23 3.66 -29.32
CA PHE A 49 19.75 4.18 -30.59
C PHE A 49 20.23 5.64 -30.43
N THR A 50 21.08 6.11 -31.34
CA THR A 50 21.43 7.53 -31.42
C THR A 50 20.51 8.24 -32.40
N ALA A 51 20.41 9.56 -32.28
CA ALA A 51 19.78 10.43 -33.26
C ALA A 51 20.67 11.65 -33.50
N HIS A 52 20.86 12.01 -34.77
CA HIS A 52 21.64 13.17 -35.21
C HIS A 52 20.86 13.89 -36.31
N GLU A 53 21.02 15.20 -36.44
CA GLU A 53 20.45 15.93 -37.57
C GLU A 53 21.23 15.62 -38.86
N ASP A 54 20.51 15.47 -39.98
CA ASP A 54 21.12 15.30 -41.30
C ASP A 54 21.66 16.66 -41.78
N PRO A 55 23.00 16.81 -41.93
CA PRO A 55 23.57 18.08 -42.38
C PRO A 55 23.26 18.40 -43.85
N SER A 56 22.69 17.47 -44.62
CA SER A 56 22.31 17.64 -46.02
C SER A 56 20.82 17.92 -46.24
N GLN A 57 19.98 17.74 -45.21
CA GLN A 57 18.54 18.01 -45.25
C GLN A 57 18.04 18.62 -43.94
N GLU A 58 17.61 19.87 -44.01
CA GLU A 58 17.12 20.65 -42.88
C GLU A 58 15.87 20.01 -42.23
N GLY A 59 15.98 19.63 -40.96
CA GLY A 59 14.90 18.99 -40.18
C GLY A 59 14.78 17.46 -40.30
N ALA A 60 15.66 16.79 -41.05
CA ALA A 60 15.69 15.33 -41.12
C ALA A 60 16.56 14.73 -39.99
N THR A 61 16.05 13.70 -39.30
CA THR A 61 16.79 12.97 -38.26
C THR A 61 17.36 11.67 -38.81
N LEU A 62 18.66 11.47 -38.60
CA LEU A 62 19.37 10.21 -38.85
C LEU A 62 19.54 9.44 -37.53
N TYR A 63 19.24 8.15 -37.56
CA TYR A 63 19.32 7.25 -36.42
C TYR A 63 20.51 6.31 -36.55
N GLY A 64 21.33 6.21 -35.51
CA GLY A 64 22.51 5.35 -35.46
C GLY A 64 22.46 4.32 -34.32
N LEU A 65 23.43 3.40 -34.31
CA LEU A 65 23.58 2.39 -33.27
C LEU A 65 24.33 2.94 -32.05
N THR A 66 23.88 2.61 -30.83
CA THR A 66 24.67 2.70 -29.59
C THR A 66 25.30 1.35 -29.24
N GLU A 67 26.19 1.33 -28.24
CA GLU A 67 26.70 0.07 -27.68
C GLU A 67 25.56 -0.84 -27.20
N THR A 68 24.48 -0.29 -26.64
CA THR A 68 23.30 -1.05 -26.23
C THR A 68 22.55 -1.66 -27.41
N SER A 69 22.33 -0.94 -28.53
CA SER A 69 21.69 -1.55 -29.71
C SER A 69 22.51 -2.66 -30.37
N LYS A 70 23.83 -2.71 -30.17
CA LYS A 70 24.67 -3.76 -30.76
C LYS A 70 24.39 -5.13 -30.15
N TRP A 71 23.91 -5.18 -28.91
CA TRP A 71 23.46 -6.40 -28.25
C TRP A 71 22.17 -6.97 -28.85
N ILE A 72 21.47 -6.24 -29.73
CA ILE A 72 20.18 -6.68 -30.29
C ILE A 72 20.23 -6.82 -31.83
N LEU A 73 21.44 -6.83 -32.39
CA LEU A 73 21.70 -7.17 -33.79
C LEU A 73 21.59 -8.69 -33.96
N HIS A 74 20.79 -9.17 -34.91
CA HIS A 74 20.56 -10.62 -35.07
C HIS A 74 21.81 -11.35 -35.58
N ASP A 75 22.65 -10.70 -36.38
CA ASP A 75 23.86 -11.30 -36.97
C ASP A 75 25.12 -11.07 -36.09
N SER A 76 24.95 -10.57 -34.86
CA SER A 76 26.06 -10.36 -33.91
C SER A 76 26.25 -11.59 -33.03
N ASP A 77 27.49 -12.03 -32.87
CA ASP A 77 27.80 -13.17 -32.01
C ASP A 77 27.42 -12.93 -30.52
N LEU A 78 27.36 -11.68 -30.06
CA LEU A 78 26.94 -11.28 -28.70
C LEU A 78 25.46 -10.88 -28.61
N SER A 79 24.63 -11.26 -29.59
CA SER A 79 23.22 -10.86 -29.59
C SER A 79 22.42 -11.50 -28.46
N VAL A 80 21.61 -10.72 -27.76
CA VAL A 80 20.55 -11.19 -26.84
C VAL A 80 19.14 -11.07 -27.45
N ALA A 81 19.04 -10.64 -28.72
CA ALA A 81 17.75 -10.51 -29.39
C ALA A 81 16.91 -11.80 -29.42
N PRO A 82 17.50 -13.01 -29.65
CA PRO A 82 16.74 -14.25 -29.62
C PRO A 82 16.11 -14.52 -28.24
N LEU A 83 16.84 -14.27 -27.15
CA LEU A 83 16.31 -14.44 -25.79
C LEU A 83 15.14 -13.49 -25.54
N LEU A 84 15.28 -12.21 -25.88
CA LEU A 84 14.20 -11.23 -25.69
C LEU A 84 12.96 -11.54 -26.54
N LEU A 85 13.13 -12.16 -27.71
CA LEU A 85 12.03 -12.63 -28.55
C LEU A 85 11.30 -13.82 -27.92
N MET A 86 12.05 -14.75 -27.33
CA MET A 86 11.51 -15.91 -26.60
C MET A 86 10.71 -15.47 -25.38
N GLU A 87 11.27 -14.61 -24.52
CA GLU A 87 10.63 -14.13 -23.28
C GLU A 87 9.30 -13.42 -23.54
N ASN A 88 9.22 -12.65 -24.62
CA ASN A 88 8.02 -11.90 -24.97
C ASN A 88 7.08 -12.70 -25.88
N HIS A 89 7.38 -13.98 -26.14
CA HIS A 89 6.50 -14.82 -26.94
C HIS A 89 5.23 -15.16 -26.15
N PRO A 90 4.02 -15.04 -26.75
CA PRO A 90 2.77 -15.31 -26.04
C PRO A 90 2.72 -16.67 -25.32
N LEU A 91 3.32 -17.71 -25.90
CA LEU A 91 3.39 -19.04 -25.28
C LEU A 91 4.24 -19.08 -23.99
N VAL A 92 5.22 -18.19 -23.85
CA VAL A 92 6.11 -18.10 -22.67
C VAL A 92 5.53 -17.17 -21.61
N VAL A 93 4.85 -16.09 -22.02
CA VAL A 93 4.21 -15.12 -21.10
C VAL A 93 2.88 -15.61 -20.52
N THR A 94 2.07 -16.35 -21.28
CA THR A 94 0.75 -16.83 -20.83
C THR A 94 0.80 -17.60 -19.49
N PRO A 95 1.77 -18.52 -19.27
CA PRO A 95 1.99 -19.20 -17.98
C PRO A 95 1.98 -18.27 -16.75
N TRP A 96 2.46 -17.02 -16.87
CA TRP A 96 2.54 -16.10 -15.73
C TRP A 96 1.18 -15.76 -15.12
N HIS A 97 0.10 -15.90 -15.87
CA HIS A 97 -1.26 -15.67 -15.36
C HIS A 97 -1.79 -16.80 -14.47
N TYR A 98 -1.07 -17.94 -14.41
CA TYR A 98 -1.50 -19.13 -13.69
C TYR A 98 -0.75 -19.37 -12.38
N PHE A 99 0.16 -18.46 -11.99
CA PHE A 99 0.90 -18.58 -10.71
C PHE A 99 -0.03 -18.74 -9.51
N SER A 100 -1.12 -17.97 -9.44
CA SER A 100 -2.09 -18.09 -8.35
C SER A 100 -2.81 -19.43 -8.30
N THR A 101 -3.00 -20.06 -9.47
CA THR A 101 -3.64 -21.38 -9.59
C THR A 101 -2.67 -22.47 -9.20
N CYS A 102 -1.40 -22.38 -9.63
CA CYS A 102 -0.34 -23.30 -9.21
C CYS A 102 -0.15 -23.34 -7.69
N ILE A 103 -0.23 -22.19 -7.02
CA ILE A 103 -0.14 -22.12 -5.56
C ILE A 103 -1.29 -22.87 -4.88
N LYS A 104 -2.49 -22.84 -5.48
CA LYS A 104 -3.70 -23.45 -4.91
C LYS A 104 -3.85 -24.93 -5.24
N GLU A 105 -3.45 -25.32 -6.44
CA GLU A 105 -3.82 -26.61 -7.03
C GLU A 105 -2.62 -27.48 -7.42
N GLY A 106 -1.38 -26.95 -7.28
CA GLY A 106 -0.14 -27.63 -7.65
C GLY A 106 0.10 -27.70 -9.17
N GLY A 107 1.29 -28.14 -9.58
CA GLY A 107 1.71 -28.22 -10.99
C GLY A 107 2.39 -26.95 -11.51
N THR A 108 2.98 -27.02 -12.72
CA THR A 108 3.73 -25.90 -13.31
C THR A 108 2.78 -24.89 -13.97
N PRO A 109 3.09 -23.57 -13.93
CA PRO A 109 2.30 -22.56 -14.63
C PRO A 109 2.21 -22.84 -16.14
N PHE A 110 3.26 -23.40 -16.73
CA PHE A 110 3.24 -23.80 -18.14
C PHE A 110 2.23 -24.92 -18.44
N LYS A 111 2.15 -25.92 -17.57
CA LYS A 111 1.16 -26.99 -17.70
C LYS A 111 -0.26 -26.52 -17.50
N TRP A 112 -0.48 -25.58 -16.58
CA TRP A 112 -1.80 -24.95 -16.43
C TRP A 112 -2.22 -24.15 -17.66
N ALA A 113 -1.27 -23.45 -18.29
CA ALA A 113 -1.55 -22.67 -19.49
C ALA A 113 -1.75 -23.54 -20.74
N HIS A 114 -0.98 -24.61 -20.91
CA HIS A 114 -0.87 -25.34 -22.19
C HIS A 114 -1.22 -26.83 -22.12
N GLY A 115 -1.52 -27.36 -20.93
CA GLY A 115 -1.97 -28.75 -20.73
C GLY A 115 -0.85 -29.81 -20.72
N SER A 116 0.41 -29.43 -20.94
CA SER A 116 1.57 -30.32 -20.87
C SER A 116 2.80 -29.58 -20.33
N GLU A 117 3.82 -30.30 -19.90
CA GLU A 117 5.10 -29.69 -19.50
C GLU A 117 5.80 -29.05 -20.70
N ILE A 118 6.64 -28.03 -20.47
CA ILE A 118 7.28 -27.28 -21.55
C ILE A 118 8.15 -28.15 -22.46
N TRP A 119 8.87 -29.12 -21.90
CA TRP A 119 9.78 -30.00 -22.64
C TRP A 119 9.02 -30.96 -23.56
N GLU A 120 7.89 -31.49 -23.08
CA GLU A 120 6.98 -32.30 -23.89
C GLU A 120 6.34 -31.45 -24.99
N PHE A 121 5.89 -30.25 -24.64
CA PHE A 121 5.28 -29.32 -25.56
C PHE A 121 6.25 -28.86 -26.67
N ALA A 122 7.51 -28.59 -26.32
CA ALA A 122 8.56 -28.23 -27.27
C ALA A 122 8.88 -29.40 -28.22
N SER A 123 8.90 -30.64 -27.74
CA SER A 123 9.12 -31.82 -28.60
C SER A 123 8.03 -32.00 -29.66
N MET A 124 6.80 -31.54 -29.40
CA MET A 124 5.66 -31.60 -30.31
C MET A 124 5.55 -30.37 -31.23
N LYS A 125 6.31 -29.30 -30.96
CA LYS A 125 6.21 -28.00 -31.63
C LYS A 125 7.58 -27.53 -32.12
N PRO A 126 7.98 -27.88 -33.36
CA PRO A 126 9.29 -27.53 -33.91
C PRO A 126 9.62 -26.04 -33.83
N GLU A 127 8.64 -25.16 -34.07
CA GLU A 127 8.84 -23.70 -34.01
C GLU A 127 9.16 -23.19 -32.60
N LEU A 128 8.51 -23.75 -31.57
CA LEU A 128 8.79 -23.42 -30.18
C LEU A 128 10.17 -23.96 -29.77
N ASN A 129 10.48 -25.20 -30.15
CA ASN A 129 11.78 -25.81 -29.90
C ASN A 129 12.92 -24.98 -30.50
N THR A 130 12.79 -24.54 -31.75
CA THR A 130 13.77 -23.67 -32.41
C THR A 130 13.91 -22.33 -31.68
N MET A 131 12.81 -21.66 -31.36
CA MET A 131 12.85 -20.37 -30.65
C MET A 131 13.51 -20.50 -29.26
N PHE A 132 13.17 -21.55 -28.52
CA PHE A 132 13.73 -21.79 -27.19
C PHE A 132 15.23 -22.08 -27.26
N ASN A 133 15.65 -22.91 -28.22
CA ASN A 133 17.05 -23.25 -28.46
C ASN A 133 17.88 -22.03 -28.90
N GLU A 134 17.34 -21.17 -29.77
CA GLU A 134 17.98 -19.93 -30.18
C GLU A 134 18.07 -18.91 -29.03
N GLY A 135 17.01 -18.77 -28.24
CA GLY A 135 16.97 -17.90 -27.07
C GLY A 135 18.04 -18.27 -26.05
N MET A 136 18.09 -19.55 -25.67
CA MET A 136 19.07 -20.06 -24.70
C MET A 136 20.51 -20.00 -25.23
N ALA A 137 20.73 -20.27 -26.52
CA ALA A 137 22.05 -20.21 -27.13
C ALA A 137 22.60 -18.78 -27.25
N SER A 138 21.74 -17.76 -27.31
CA SER A 138 22.14 -16.37 -27.55
C SER A 138 23.00 -15.75 -26.43
N THR A 139 22.89 -16.26 -25.20
CA THR A 139 23.74 -15.83 -24.07
C THR A 139 25.05 -16.59 -23.95
N ALA A 140 25.21 -17.69 -24.70
CA ALA A 140 26.31 -18.63 -24.52
C ALA A 140 27.67 -17.97 -24.67
N MET A 141 27.86 -17.13 -25.69
CA MET A 141 29.18 -16.57 -25.95
C MET A 141 29.62 -15.54 -24.89
N ALA A 142 28.71 -14.74 -24.35
CA ALA A 142 29.01 -13.80 -23.27
C ALA A 142 29.43 -14.55 -21.99
N VAL A 143 28.65 -15.57 -21.61
CA VAL A 143 28.95 -16.42 -20.45
C VAL A 143 30.25 -17.18 -20.64
N MET A 144 30.48 -17.77 -21.82
CA MET A 144 31.69 -18.55 -22.09
C MET A 144 32.95 -17.69 -22.13
N ARG A 145 32.90 -16.46 -22.65
CA ARG A 145 34.06 -15.55 -22.59
C ARG A 145 34.50 -15.28 -21.15
N ALA A 146 33.54 -15.04 -20.26
CA ALA A 146 33.84 -14.81 -18.85
C ALA A 146 34.25 -16.11 -18.11
N PHE A 147 33.63 -17.23 -18.43
CA PHE A 147 34.02 -18.54 -17.91
C PHE A 147 35.46 -18.87 -18.31
N LEU A 148 35.81 -18.78 -19.60
CA LEU A 148 37.15 -19.09 -20.08
C LEU A 148 38.20 -18.12 -19.55
N SER A 149 37.87 -16.84 -19.34
CA SER A 149 38.81 -15.87 -18.77
C SER A 149 39.14 -16.14 -17.30
N HIS A 150 38.23 -16.75 -16.53
CA HIS A 150 38.42 -17.02 -15.10
C HIS A 150 38.78 -18.49 -14.80
N TYR A 151 38.47 -19.41 -15.71
CA TYR A 151 38.57 -20.85 -15.48
C TYR A 151 39.30 -21.63 -16.58
N GLY A 152 39.71 -20.99 -17.69
CA GLY A 152 40.33 -21.68 -18.82
C GLY A 152 41.54 -22.56 -18.45
N ASP A 153 42.33 -22.17 -17.44
CA ASP A 153 43.44 -22.98 -16.94
C ASP A 153 42.99 -24.35 -16.41
N GLY A 154 41.77 -24.46 -15.89
CA GLY A 154 41.16 -25.70 -15.39
C GLY A 154 40.84 -26.73 -16.47
N LEU A 155 40.91 -26.36 -17.75
CA LEU A 155 40.61 -27.21 -18.91
C LEU A 155 41.86 -27.79 -19.59
N LYS A 156 43.06 -27.34 -19.22
CA LYS A 156 44.32 -27.72 -19.89
C LYS A 156 44.58 -29.23 -19.89
N ASP A 157 44.21 -29.92 -18.82
CA ASP A 157 44.46 -31.36 -18.63
C ASP A 157 43.25 -32.24 -19.00
N VAL A 158 42.23 -31.66 -19.63
CA VAL A 158 41.03 -32.38 -20.09
C VAL A 158 41.26 -32.87 -21.53
N GLU A 159 40.99 -34.14 -21.82
CA GLU A 159 41.04 -34.69 -23.19
C GLU A 159 39.64 -34.87 -23.78
N THR A 160 38.66 -35.26 -22.95
CA THR A 160 37.26 -35.42 -23.34
C THR A 160 36.34 -34.63 -22.40
N LEU A 161 35.41 -33.85 -22.96
CA LEU A 161 34.46 -33.03 -22.21
C LEU A 161 33.03 -33.24 -22.71
N VAL A 162 32.10 -33.52 -21.80
CA VAL A 162 30.66 -33.59 -22.08
C VAL A 162 29.96 -32.36 -21.51
N ASP A 163 29.24 -31.65 -22.35
CA ASP A 163 28.33 -30.56 -22.00
C ASP A 163 26.92 -31.13 -21.88
N VAL A 164 26.46 -31.34 -20.65
CA VAL A 164 25.16 -31.93 -20.34
C VAL A 164 24.12 -30.83 -20.28
N GLY A 165 22.99 -30.99 -20.97
CA GLY A 165 22.02 -29.90 -21.19
C GLY A 165 22.60 -28.79 -22.06
N GLY A 166 23.53 -29.14 -22.96
CA GLY A 166 24.29 -28.18 -23.78
C GLY A 166 23.47 -27.50 -24.86
N GLY A 167 22.18 -27.85 -25.01
CA GLY A 167 21.28 -27.30 -26.01
C GLY A 167 21.79 -27.56 -27.42
N THR A 168 22.01 -26.49 -28.16
CA THR A 168 22.57 -26.53 -29.52
C THR A 168 24.08 -26.76 -29.54
N GLY A 169 24.76 -26.87 -28.40
CA GLY A 169 26.20 -27.16 -28.30
C GLY A 169 27.11 -25.95 -28.44
N ARG A 170 26.59 -24.73 -28.32
CA ARG A 170 27.39 -23.51 -28.46
C ARG A 170 28.44 -23.34 -27.35
N HIS A 171 28.15 -23.77 -26.11
CA HIS A 171 29.10 -23.66 -25.00
C HIS A 171 30.32 -24.58 -25.21
N VAL A 172 30.08 -25.86 -25.49
CA VAL A 172 31.18 -26.81 -25.79
C VAL A 172 31.95 -26.46 -27.05
N ALA A 173 31.30 -25.92 -28.09
CA ALA A 173 31.99 -25.45 -29.29
C ALA A 173 33.01 -24.33 -28.97
N GLU A 174 32.64 -23.37 -28.12
CA GLU A 174 33.54 -22.30 -27.69
C GLU A 174 34.72 -22.85 -26.86
N ILE A 175 34.49 -23.88 -26.04
CA ILE A 175 35.56 -24.57 -25.30
C ILE A 175 36.54 -25.23 -26.28
N VAL A 176 36.04 -26.05 -27.21
CA VAL A 176 36.86 -26.77 -28.18
C VAL A 176 37.62 -25.81 -29.10
N GLN A 177 37.01 -24.69 -29.47
CA GLN A 177 37.67 -23.67 -30.28
C GLN A 177 38.89 -23.05 -29.56
N ASN A 178 38.80 -22.80 -28.26
CA ASN A 178 39.90 -22.27 -27.45
C ASN A 178 40.90 -23.35 -27.00
N TYR A 179 40.45 -24.62 -26.93
CA TYR A 179 41.24 -25.78 -26.54
C TYR A 179 41.05 -26.94 -27.54
N PRO A 180 41.66 -26.87 -28.74
CA PRO A 180 41.40 -27.81 -29.83
C PRO A 180 41.81 -29.26 -29.56
N HIS A 181 42.57 -29.52 -28.50
CA HIS A 181 42.93 -30.86 -28.07
C HIS A 181 41.78 -31.59 -27.35
N ILE A 182 40.76 -30.85 -26.89
CA ILE A 182 39.57 -31.40 -26.23
C ILE A 182 38.61 -31.95 -27.29
N LYS A 183 38.17 -33.20 -27.11
CA LYS A 183 37.04 -33.75 -27.86
C LYS A 183 35.75 -33.42 -27.11
N GLY A 184 34.93 -32.54 -27.69
CA GLY A 184 33.67 -32.10 -27.11
C GLY A 184 32.50 -33.01 -27.45
N ILE A 185 31.63 -33.26 -26.49
CA ILE A 185 30.35 -33.96 -26.66
C ILE A 185 29.25 -33.02 -26.17
N ASN A 186 28.34 -32.62 -27.06
CA ASN A 186 27.10 -31.94 -26.70
C ASN A 186 26.02 -32.98 -26.41
N PHE A 187 25.56 -33.06 -25.17
CA PHE A 187 24.58 -34.04 -24.72
C PHE A 187 23.29 -33.38 -24.25
N ASP A 188 22.19 -33.67 -24.94
CA ASP A 188 20.86 -33.14 -24.61
C ASP A 188 19.77 -34.08 -25.13
N LEU A 189 18.50 -33.76 -24.90
CA LEU A 189 17.36 -34.53 -25.37
C LEU A 189 17.41 -34.69 -26.90
N PRO A 190 16.98 -35.84 -27.47
CA PRO A 190 17.09 -36.12 -28.90
C PRO A 190 16.50 -35.03 -29.81
N HIS A 191 15.38 -34.40 -29.41
CA HIS A 191 14.73 -33.34 -30.20
C HIS A 191 15.46 -31.99 -30.14
N VAL A 192 16.31 -31.78 -29.12
CA VAL A 192 17.14 -30.58 -28.97
C VAL A 192 18.40 -30.72 -29.84
N VAL A 193 19.15 -31.81 -29.67
CA VAL A 193 20.36 -32.07 -30.45
C VAL A 193 20.09 -32.26 -31.95
N ALA A 194 18.89 -32.71 -32.33
CA ALA A 194 18.48 -32.81 -33.73
C ALA A 194 18.48 -31.45 -34.46
N THR A 195 18.40 -30.34 -33.71
CA THR A 195 18.43 -28.97 -34.25
C THR A 195 19.80 -28.30 -34.10
N ALA A 196 20.79 -28.99 -33.52
CA ALA A 196 22.10 -28.43 -33.27
C ALA A 196 22.90 -28.26 -34.59
N PRO A 197 23.51 -27.09 -34.83
CA PRO A 197 24.36 -26.89 -36.00
C PRO A 197 25.69 -27.66 -35.84
N PRO A 198 26.34 -28.05 -36.94
CA PRO A 198 27.62 -28.75 -36.86
C PRO A 198 28.73 -27.82 -36.35
N TYR A 199 29.49 -28.27 -35.36
CA TYR A 199 30.70 -27.61 -34.87
C TYR A 199 31.93 -28.50 -35.04
N GLU A 200 33.04 -27.90 -35.47
CA GLU A 200 34.31 -28.62 -35.63
C GLU A 200 34.81 -29.12 -34.26
N GLY A 201 35.11 -30.41 -34.16
CA GLY A 201 35.60 -31.04 -32.92
C GLY A 201 34.52 -31.35 -31.86
N VAL A 202 33.25 -31.13 -32.16
CA VAL A 202 32.10 -31.45 -31.28
C VAL A 202 31.23 -32.54 -31.89
N SER A 203 30.83 -33.53 -31.10
CA SER A 203 29.79 -34.50 -31.47
C SER A 203 28.49 -34.23 -30.71
N HIS A 204 27.35 -34.35 -31.38
CA HIS A 204 26.04 -34.21 -30.75
C HIS A 204 25.44 -35.59 -30.45
N VAL A 205 25.07 -35.82 -29.19
CA VAL A 205 24.56 -37.10 -28.69
C VAL A 205 23.22 -36.87 -28.01
N GLY A 206 22.18 -37.55 -28.50
CA GLY A 206 20.84 -37.48 -27.91
C GLY A 206 20.67 -38.47 -26.76
N GLY A 207 20.13 -38.04 -25.63
CA GLY A 207 19.80 -38.91 -24.50
C GLY A 207 19.19 -38.16 -23.32
N ASP A 208 18.95 -38.87 -22.22
CA ASP A 208 18.36 -38.31 -21.00
C ASP A 208 19.36 -38.39 -19.83
N MET A 209 19.68 -37.24 -19.23
CA MET A 209 20.61 -37.11 -18.11
C MET A 209 20.13 -37.80 -16.82
N PHE A 210 18.82 -38.03 -16.67
CA PHE A 210 18.25 -38.82 -15.58
C PHE A 210 18.52 -40.32 -15.74
N GLU A 211 18.78 -40.78 -16.98
CA GLU A 211 19.08 -42.18 -17.27
C GLU A 211 20.58 -42.47 -17.32
N SER A 212 21.31 -41.76 -18.19
CA SER A 212 22.75 -41.98 -18.38
C SER A 212 23.45 -40.76 -19.01
N ILE A 213 24.76 -40.64 -18.78
CA ILE A 213 25.59 -39.56 -19.34
C ILE A 213 26.80 -40.21 -20.04
N PRO A 214 27.21 -39.74 -21.25
CA PRO A 214 28.39 -40.26 -21.94
C PRO A 214 29.67 -40.12 -21.10
N SER A 215 30.57 -41.11 -21.20
CA SER A 215 31.83 -41.08 -20.43
C SER A 215 32.80 -40.01 -20.91
N ALA A 216 33.39 -39.27 -19.98
CA ALA A 216 34.39 -38.23 -20.26
C ALA A 216 35.31 -37.94 -19.07
N ASP A 217 36.39 -37.20 -19.32
CA ASP A 217 37.31 -36.72 -18.29
C ASP A 217 36.72 -35.54 -17.51
N ALA A 218 35.92 -34.71 -18.18
CA ALA A 218 35.20 -33.62 -17.56
C ALA A 218 33.73 -33.57 -18.00
N ILE A 219 32.86 -33.17 -17.07
CA ILE A 219 31.46 -32.85 -17.35
C ILE A 219 31.25 -31.37 -17.04
N PHE A 220 30.61 -30.66 -17.98
CA PHE A 220 30.21 -29.27 -17.85
C PHE A 220 28.69 -29.17 -17.80
N MET A 221 28.18 -28.33 -16.88
CA MET A 221 26.76 -27.98 -16.77
C MET A 221 26.62 -26.51 -16.43
N LYS A 222 25.64 -25.82 -17.02
CA LYS A 222 25.37 -24.41 -16.78
C LYS A 222 23.90 -24.21 -16.46
N ALA A 223 23.61 -23.71 -15.26
CA ALA A 223 22.26 -23.39 -14.79
C ALA A 223 21.30 -24.54 -15.11
N ILE A 224 21.58 -25.73 -14.60
CA ILE A 224 20.71 -26.91 -14.80
C ILE A 224 20.19 -27.35 -13.45
N LEU A 225 21.06 -27.45 -12.46
CA LEU A 225 20.68 -27.95 -11.14
C LEU A 225 19.82 -26.92 -10.40
N HIS A 226 19.84 -25.63 -10.80
CA HIS A 226 18.90 -24.63 -10.32
C HIS A 226 17.42 -24.95 -10.65
N ASP A 227 17.16 -25.64 -11.77
CA ASP A 227 15.80 -25.93 -12.26
C ASP A 227 15.11 -27.12 -11.57
N TRP A 228 15.87 -27.91 -10.82
CA TRP A 228 15.40 -29.19 -10.29
C TRP A 228 15.43 -29.26 -8.77
N ALA A 229 14.51 -30.05 -8.23
CA ALA A 229 14.49 -30.42 -6.82
C ALA A 229 15.75 -31.21 -6.44
N ASP A 230 16.09 -31.21 -5.15
CA ASP A 230 17.35 -31.80 -4.66
C ASP A 230 17.45 -33.30 -5.00
N GLU A 231 16.35 -34.06 -4.99
CA GLU A 231 16.34 -35.50 -5.35
C GLU A 231 16.70 -35.74 -6.82
N ASN A 232 16.18 -34.89 -7.71
CA ASN A 232 16.47 -34.91 -9.14
C ASN A 232 17.93 -34.52 -9.39
N CYS A 233 18.41 -33.46 -8.75
CA CYS A 233 19.81 -33.03 -8.82
C CYS A 233 20.77 -34.13 -8.35
N VAL A 234 20.47 -34.81 -7.24
CA VAL A 234 21.29 -35.92 -6.73
C VAL A 234 21.34 -37.07 -7.74
N THR A 235 20.22 -37.37 -8.42
CA THR A 235 20.17 -38.40 -9.46
C THR A 235 21.07 -38.05 -10.65
N ILE A 236 20.99 -36.81 -11.14
CA ILE A 236 21.85 -36.29 -12.21
C ILE A 236 23.33 -36.38 -11.78
N LEU A 237 23.67 -35.87 -10.60
CA LEU A 237 25.03 -35.90 -10.07
C LEU A 237 25.58 -37.33 -9.94
N ARG A 238 24.77 -38.31 -9.50
CA ARG A 238 25.18 -39.73 -9.45
C ARG A 238 25.47 -40.29 -10.84
N ASN A 239 24.72 -39.89 -11.86
CA ASN A 239 25.00 -40.28 -13.23
C ASN A 239 26.27 -39.60 -13.76
N CYS A 240 26.52 -38.34 -13.41
CA CYS A 240 27.81 -37.68 -13.69
C CYS A 240 28.96 -38.44 -13.06
N ARG A 241 28.81 -38.86 -11.80
CA ARG A 241 29.84 -39.61 -11.08
C ARG A 241 30.20 -40.93 -11.76
N LYS A 242 29.21 -41.64 -12.32
CA LYS A 242 29.43 -42.88 -13.10
C LYS A 242 30.09 -42.63 -14.45
N ALA A 243 29.82 -41.49 -15.08
CA ALA A 243 30.35 -41.12 -16.37
C ALA A 243 31.81 -40.58 -16.31
N LEU A 244 32.25 -40.11 -15.14
CA LEU A 244 33.59 -39.58 -14.93
C LEU A 244 34.63 -40.68 -14.62
N SER A 245 35.86 -40.49 -15.11
CA SER A 245 36.98 -41.41 -14.83
C SER A 245 37.38 -41.39 -13.34
N GLU A 246 37.63 -42.57 -12.75
CA GLU A 246 37.88 -42.71 -11.29
C GLU A 246 39.11 -41.94 -10.77
N LYS A 247 40.09 -41.63 -11.62
CA LYS A 247 41.37 -41.03 -11.19
C LYS A 247 41.53 -39.55 -11.53
N LYS A 248 40.80 -39.02 -12.51
CA LYS A 248 40.96 -37.64 -13.04
C LYS A 248 39.63 -36.92 -13.33
N GLY A 249 38.49 -37.57 -13.08
CA GLY A 249 37.17 -37.06 -13.38
C GLY A 249 36.85 -35.75 -12.66
N LYS A 250 36.37 -34.77 -13.42
CA LYS A 250 36.04 -33.43 -12.94
C LYS A 250 34.61 -33.03 -13.33
N LEU A 251 33.83 -32.54 -12.37
CA LEU A 251 32.54 -31.92 -12.63
C LEU A 251 32.68 -30.39 -12.54
N ILE A 252 32.24 -29.67 -13.55
CA ILE A 252 32.29 -28.21 -13.66
C ILE A 252 30.86 -27.70 -13.77
N LEU A 253 30.40 -26.99 -12.75
CA LEU A 253 29.07 -26.38 -12.72
C LEU A 253 29.21 -24.86 -12.79
N VAL A 254 28.38 -24.21 -13.60
CA VAL A 254 28.22 -22.74 -13.63
C VAL A 254 26.84 -22.42 -13.07
N GLU A 255 26.78 -21.99 -11.80
CA GLU A 255 25.57 -21.95 -10.99
C GLU A 255 25.53 -20.74 -10.04
N ILE A 256 24.31 -20.33 -9.64
CA ILE A 256 24.12 -19.26 -8.66
C ILE A 256 24.36 -19.79 -7.25
N VAL A 257 25.17 -19.08 -6.47
CA VAL A 257 25.48 -19.41 -5.07
C VAL A 257 25.07 -18.23 -4.20
N VAL A 258 23.94 -18.37 -3.50
CA VAL A 258 23.41 -17.31 -2.64
C VAL A 258 24.15 -17.25 -1.29
N GLN A 259 24.28 -16.05 -0.73
CA GLN A 259 24.91 -15.89 0.58
C GLN A 259 23.92 -16.27 1.70
N PRO A 260 24.35 -17.01 2.75
CA PRO A 260 23.51 -17.21 3.93
C PRO A 260 23.27 -15.85 4.61
N HIS A 261 22.00 -15.44 4.70
CA HIS A 261 21.60 -14.06 4.97
C HIS A 261 22.29 -13.42 6.19
N GLY A 262 22.98 -12.31 5.93
CA GLY A 262 23.09 -11.18 6.83
C GLY A 262 22.30 -10.02 6.24
N SER A 263 21.34 -9.51 7.02
CA SER A 263 20.70 -8.18 6.94
C SER A 263 20.58 -7.53 5.56
N ASP A 264 19.45 -7.72 4.89
CA ASP A 264 18.52 -6.62 4.59
C ASP A 264 17.34 -7.13 3.74
N GLN A 265 16.15 -6.72 4.18
CA GLN A 265 14.85 -6.78 3.49
C GLN A 265 14.19 -8.17 3.29
N PHE A 266 13.14 -8.36 4.10
CA PHE A 266 12.03 -9.33 4.00
C PHE A 266 12.24 -10.77 4.52
N GLY A 267 11.95 -10.94 5.82
CA GLY A 267 10.91 -11.87 6.32
C GLY A 267 11.04 -13.38 6.08
N ASP A 268 11.37 -14.09 7.16
CA ASP A 268 11.56 -15.54 7.33
C ASP A 268 10.28 -16.42 7.24
N MET A 269 10.45 -17.67 6.79
CA MET A 269 9.87 -18.97 7.25
C MET A 269 9.59 -19.94 6.07
N GLY A 270 10.03 -21.21 6.05
CA GLY A 270 10.80 -22.01 6.99
C GLY A 270 10.81 -23.50 6.57
N SER A 271 11.64 -24.33 7.20
CA SER A 271 11.28 -25.71 7.58
C SER A 271 12.36 -26.32 8.49
N ASN A 272 12.04 -26.52 9.77
CA ASN A 272 12.46 -27.70 10.50
C ASN A 272 11.45 -27.98 11.60
N SER A 273 10.71 -29.07 11.41
CA SER A 273 9.76 -29.67 12.35
C SER A 273 10.51 -30.21 13.57
N SER A 274 10.82 -29.33 14.51
CA SER A 274 11.14 -29.67 15.90
C SER A 274 11.12 -28.46 16.84
N LYS A 275 10.61 -27.30 16.39
CA LYS A 275 10.61 -26.04 17.17
C LYS A 275 9.23 -25.46 17.48
N VAL A 276 8.14 -26.16 17.18
CA VAL A 276 6.79 -25.66 17.53
C VAL A 276 6.55 -25.72 19.05
N ASP A 277 7.18 -26.68 19.74
CA ASP A 277 6.98 -26.86 21.19
C ASP A 277 7.65 -25.77 22.05
N ASP A 278 8.67 -25.07 21.52
CA ASP A 278 9.44 -24.06 22.27
C ASP A 278 8.93 -22.61 22.07
N LEU A 279 7.90 -22.39 21.25
CA LEU A 279 7.44 -21.04 20.84
C LEU A 279 6.07 -20.63 21.39
N LEU A 280 5.43 -21.48 22.20
CA LEU A 280 4.14 -21.18 22.83
C LEU A 280 4.37 -20.57 24.22
N VAL A 281 4.23 -19.25 24.33
CA VAL A 281 4.56 -18.46 25.53
C VAL A 281 3.73 -18.86 26.77
N GLY A 282 2.61 -19.57 26.60
CA GLY A 282 1.72 -20.01 27.68
C GLY A 282 1.92 -21.43 28.23
N PHE A 283 2.76 -22.29 27.61
CA PHE A 283 2.89 -23.70 28.02
C PHE A 283 4.10 -23.99 28.93
N LEU A 284 4.80 -22.97 29.42
CA LEU A 284 5.96 -23.14 30.32
C LEU A 284 5.65 -23.93 31.60
N THR A 285 4.38 -23.92 32.03
CA THR A 285 3.90 -24.66 33.21
C THR A 285 3.28 -26.02 32.87
N TRP A 286 3.05 -26.30 31.58
CA TRP A 286 2.37 -27.50 31.12
C TRP A 286 3.37 -28.63 30.92
N ASN A 287 3.46 -29.51 31.91
CA ASN A 287 4.34 -30.68 31.86
C ASN A 287 3.51 -31.93 32.19
N ALA A 288 3.53 -32.92 31.30
CA ALA A 288 2.82 -34.19 31.47
C ALA A 288 3.13 -34.92 32.79
N SER A 289 4.24 -34.61 33.45
CA SER A 289 4.63 -35.15 34.76
C SER A 289 4.05 -34.40 35.97
N THR A 290 3.33 -33.30 35.75
CA THR A 290 2.80 -32.41 36.80
C THR A 290 1.27 -32.41 36.82
N ASP A 291 0.68 -32.12 37.98
CA ASP A 291 -0.77 -32.00 38.11
C ASP A 291 -1.27 -30.81 37.26
N CYS A 292 -2.12 -31.12 36.28
CA CYS A 292 -2.66 -30.17 35.33
C CYS A 292 -3.49 -29.05 35.97
N CYS A 293 -3.99 -29.26 37.20
CA CYS A 293 -4.69 -28.22 37.94
C CYS A 293 -3.78 -27.07 38.41
N ASN A 294 -2.45 -27.19 38.21
CA ASN A 294 -1.49 -26.12 38.45
C ASN A 294 -0.97 -25.48 37.15
N TRP A 295 -1.46 -25.92 35.99
CA TRP A 295 -1.06 -25.37 34.71
C TRP A 295 -1.70 -24.00 34.51
N GLN A 296 -0.95 -23.07 33.94
CA GLN A 296 -1.44 -21.74 33.62
C GLN A 296 -2.61 -21.87 32.62
N GLY A 297 -3.73 -21.20 32.93
CA GLY A 297 -4.93 -21.26 32.09
C GLY A 297 -5.82 -22.50 32.31
N VAL A 298 -5.47 -23.41 33.25
CA VAL A 298 -6.32 -24.56 33.60
C VAL A 298 -6.87 -24.37 35.01
N THR A 299 -8.20 -24.45 35.16
CA THR A 299 -8.85 -24.48 36.50
C THR A 299 -9.62 -25.77 36.69
N CYS A 300 -9.43 -26.41 37.84
CA CYS A 300 -10.15 -27.61 38.26
C CYS A 300 -11.17 -27.31 39.36
N ASP A 301 -12.22 -28.13 39.45
CA ASP A 301 -13.19 -28.03 40.54
C ASP A 301 -12.56 -28.45 41.88
N ALA A 302 -12.30 -27.47 42.73
CA ALA A 302 -11.70 -27.68 44.05
C ALA A 302 -12.64 -28.41 45.03
N ASN A 303 -13.94 -28.43 44.77
CA ASN A 303 -14.95 -29.04 45.65
C ASN A 303 -15.20 -30.52 45.31
N ALA A 304 -14.80 -30.97 44.13
CA ALA A 304 -14.92 -32.37 43.72
C ALA A 304 -13.67 -33.16 44.11
N THR A 305 -13.87 -34.35 44.67
CA THR A 305 -12.78 -35.26 45.06
C THR A 305 -11.88 -35.67 43.89
N SER A 306 -12.43 -35.74 42.67
CA SER A 306 -11.68 -36.06 41.45
C SER A 306 -11.03 -34.86 40.77
N LYS A 307 -11.23 -33.64 41.26
CA LYS A 307 -10.72 -32.37 40.71
C LYS A 307 -10.76 -32.30 39.17
N PRO A 308 -11.93 -32.48 38.54
CA PRO A 308 -12.04 -32.40 37.08
C PRO A 308 -11.71 -30.99 36.58
N VAL A 309 -11.16 -30.89 35.38
CA VAL A 309 -10.93 -29.60 34.70
C VAL A 309 -12.28 -29.00 34.29
N ILE A 310 -12.54 -27.76 34.70
CA ILE A 310 -13.80 -27.05 34.46
C ILE A 310 -13.63 -25.75 33.66
N ASP A 311 -12.44 -25.17 33.63
CA ASP A 311 -12.15 -23.95 32.87
C ASP A 311 -10.81 -24.11 32.16
N LEU A 312 -10.79 -23.66 30.91
CA LEU A 312 -9.62 -23.69 30.06
C LEU A 312 -9.50 -22.36 29.30
N ASN A 313 -8.56 -21.52 29.75
CA ASN A 313 -8.23 -20.25 29.13
C ASN A 313 -6.94 -20.38 28.31
N LEU A 314 -7.11 -20.33 26.99
CA LEU A 314 -6.06 -20.36 25.98
C LEU A 314 -5.98 -19.04 25.19
N ASN A 315 -6.43 -17.91 25.74
CA ASN A 315 -6.37 -16.60 25.07
C ASN A 315 -4.93 -16.19 24.71
N ASN A 316 -4.69 -15.80 23.46
CA ASN A 316 -3.40 -15.26 22.99
C ASN A 316 -2.19 -16.18 23.29
N PHE A 317 -2.41 -17.50 23.29
CA PHE A 317 -1.35 -18.49 23.54
C PHE A 317 -0.34 -18.59 22.39
N VAL A 318 -0.69 -18.03 21.23
CA VAL A 318 0.13 -17.96 20.02
C VAL A 318 0.51 -16.50 19.73
N PRO A 319 1.72 -16.03 20.09
CA PRO A 319 2.09 -14.61 19.96
C PRO A 319 2.19 -14.14 18.51
N GLN A 320 1.61 -12.97 18.22
CA GLN A 320 1.59 -12.35 16.88
C GLN A 320 2.97 -12.09 16.24
N VAL A 321 4.02 -11.98 17.06
CA VAL A 321 5.37 -11.53 16.65
C VAL A 321 6.24 -12.68 16.13
N ILE A 322 5.88 -13.93 16.40
CA ILE A 322 6.81 -15.08 16.32
C ILE A 322 6.53 -16.00 15.13
N LEU A 323 5.35 -15.91 14.51
CA LEU A 323 4.98 -16.72 13.34
C LEU A 323 5.05 -15.88 12.07
N GLY A 324 5.99 -16.21 11.19
CA GLY A 324 5.92 -15.92 9.75
C GLY A 324 4.79 -16.71 9.09
N SER A 325 4.98 -17.25 7.89
CA SER A 325 3.94 -17.88 7.04
C SER A 325 3.27 -19.18 7.58
N SER A 326 3.41 -19.52 8.87
CA SER A 326 2.88 -20.78 9.43
C SER A 326 1.43 -20.65 9.91
N THR A 327 0.55 -21.55 9.44
CA THR A 327 -0.90 -21.55 9.69
C THR A 327 -1.30 -22.51 10.83
N ILE A 328 -2.16 -22.08 11.76
CA ILE A 328 -2.76 -22.95 12.79
C ILE A 328 -4.16 -23.35 12.35
N THR A 329 -4.42 -24.65 12.18
CA THR A 329 -5.74 -25.14 11.74
C THR A 329 -6.61 -25.56 12.93
N SER A 330 -7.94 -25.50 12.76
CA SER A 330 -8.94 -25.83 13.79
C SER A 330 -8.84 -27.27 14.32
N ASN A 331 -8.16 -28.16 13.58
CA ASN A 331 -7.83 -29.51 14.02
C ASN A 331 -7.01 -29.55 15.33
N VAL A 332 -6.29 -28.48 15.67
CA VAL A 332 -5.57 -28.34 16.94
C VAL A 332 -6.49 -28.48 18.16
N LEU A 333 -7.79 -28.21 17.99
CA LEU A 333 -8.79 -28.29 19.06
C LEU A 333 -9.25 -29.73 19.36
N THR A 334 -8.93 -30.70 18.52
CA THR A 334 -9.42 -32.09 18.63
C THR A 334 -9.21 -32.70 20.02
N PRO A 335 -8.03 -32.55 20.68
CA PRO A 335 -7.82 -33.08 22.02
C PRO A 335 -8.79 -32.49 23.07
N LEU A 336 -9.16 -31.21 22.93
CA LEU A 336 -10.01 -30.50 23.90
C LEU A 336 -11.41 -31.10 24.01
N PHE A 337 -11.92 -31.67 22.91
CA PHE A 337 -13.27 -32.27 22.88
C PHE A 337 -13.42 -33.52 23.75
N HIS A 338 -12.34 -34.03 24.36
CA HIS A 338 -12.39 -35.12 25.34
C HIS A 338 -12.68 -34.63 26.76
N ILE A 339 -12.54 -33.33 27.05
CA ILE A 339 -12.70 -32.76 28.39
C ILE A 339 -14.17 -32.38 28.63
N LYS A 340 -15.04 -33.39 28.77
CA LYS A 340 -16.51 -33.22 28.87
C LYS A 340 -16.99 -32.48 30.14
N THR A 341 -16.07 -32.18 31.05
CA THR A 341 -16.31 -31.47 32.31
C THR A 341 -16.16 -29.96 32.18
N LEU A 342 -15.70 -29.45 31.03
CA LEU A 342 -15.54 -28.02 30.80
C LEU A 342 -16.87 -27.26 30.91
N LEU A 343 -16.83 -26.21 31.72
CA LEU A 343 -17.84 -25.17 31.87
C LEU A 343 -17.45 -23.92 31.07
N HIS A 344 -16.15 -23.60 30.99
CA HIS A 344 -15.65 -22.41 30.31
C HIS A 344 -14.48 -22.76 29.39
N LEU A 345 -14.54 -22.25 28.17
CA LEU A 345 -13.49 -22.42 27.17
C LEU A 345 -13.25 -21.10 26.45
N ASP A 346 -12.04 -20.56 26.59
CA ASP A 346 -11.57 -19.37 25.88
C ASP A 346 -10.40 -19.75 24.98
N ILE A 347 -10.57 -19.61 23.67
CA ILE A 347 -9.53 -19.82 22.67
C ILE A 347 -9.33 -18.58 21.78
N SER A 348 -9.63 -17.40 22.33
CA SER A 348 -9.58 -16.14 21.58
C SER A 348 -8.15 -15.69 21.26
N PHE A 349 -7.98 -14.86 20.22
CA PHE A 349 -6.69 -14.32 19.77
C PHE A 349 -5.61 -15.35 19.39
N ASN A 350 -5.97 -16.47 18.78
CA ASN A 350 -5.00 -17.52 18.42
C ASN A 350 -4.76 -17.71 16.91
N ARG A 351 -5.39 -16.88 16.06
CA ARG A 351 -5.35 -17.02 14.58
C ARG A 351 -5.70 -18.42 14.07
N ILE A 352 -6.62 -19.11 14.75
CA ILE A 352 -7.03 -20.46 14.36
C ILE A 352 -7.84 -20.37 13.06
N GLN A 353 -7.39 -21.08 12.03
CA GLN A 353 -7.97 -21.13 10.69
C GLN A 353 -8.82 -22.40 10.48
N GLY A 354 -9.76 -22.32 9.53
CA GLY A 354 -10.60 -23.45 9.12
C GLY A 354 -12.01 -23.38 9.73
N GLU A 355 -12.80 -24.42 9.53
CA GLU A 355 -14.19 -24.46 10.02
C GLU A 355 -14.27 -24.73 11.52
N ILE A 356 -15.33 -24.24 12.17
CA ILE A 356 -15.66 -24.57 13.57
C ILE A 356 -15.99 -26.08 13.63
N PRO A 357 -15.27 -26.89 14.44
CA PRO A 357 -15.54 -28.33 14.54
C PRO A 357 -16.84 -28.64 15.32
N GLY A 358 -17.99 -28.51 14.65
CA GLY A 358 -19.33 -28.64 15.23
C GLY A 358 -19.54 -29.91 16.07
N PRO A 359 -19.28 -31.12 15.54
CA PRO A 359 -19.42 -32.38 16.30
C PRO A 359 -18.51 -32.46 17.53
N GLY A 360 -17.33 -31.81 17.48
CA GLY A 360 -16.41 -31.74 18.60
C GLY A 360 -16.96 -30.90 19.74
N PHE A 361 -17.38 -29.66 19.44
CA PHE A 361 -18.01 -28.78 20.43
C PHE A 361 -19.28 -29.35 21.02
N ALA A 362 -20.12 -30.01 20.22
CA ALA A 362 -21.34 -30.66 20.70
C ALA A 362 -21.10 -31.74 21.77
N ASN A 363 -19.88 -32.26 21.91
CA ASN A 363 -19.50 -33.21 22.95
C ASN A 363 -19.29 -32.52 24.33
N LEU A 364 -19.05 -31.21 24.35
CA LEU A 364 -18.78 -30.41 25.55
C LEU A 364 -20.08 -29.88 26.20
N THR A 365 -21.02 -30.79 26.45
CA THR A 365 -22.41 -30.47 26.85
C THR A 365 -22.58 -29.67 28.15
N GLN A 366 -21.53 -29.55 28.98
CA GLN A 366 -21.55 -28.79 30.22
C GLN A 366 -21.14 -27.32 30.04
N LEU A 367 -20.71 -26.90 28.83
CA LEU A 367 -20.27 -25.54 28.59
C LEU A 367 -21.34 -24.50 28.91
N VAL A 368 -20.89 -23.49 29.66
CA VAL A 368 -21.58 -22.27 30.06
C VAL A 368 -21.02 -21.07 29.29
N THR A 369 -19.71 -21.02 29.07
CA THR A 369 -19.05 -19.96 28.29
C THR A 369 -18.19 -20.55 27.19
N LEU A 370 -18.34 -20.02 25.98
CA LEU A 370 -17.47 -20.31 24.85
C LEU A 370 -17.00 -19.02 24.17
N ASP A 371 -15.69 -18.80 24.14
CA ASP A 371 -15.06 -17.65 23.49
C ASP A 371 -14.14 -18.09 22.33
N LEU A 372 -14.52 -17.70 21.11
CA LEU A 372 -13.81 -17.92 19.85
C LEU A 372 -13.29 -16.60 19.24
N TYR A 373 -13.37 -15.49 19.97
CA TYR A 373 -13.07 -14.14 19.48
C TYR A 373 -11.70 -14.01 18.79
N SER A 374 -11.62 -13.23 17.71
CA SER A 374 -10.36 -12.83 17.08
C SER A 374 -9.51 -14.02 16.61
N ASN A 375 -10.13 -14.88 15.82
CA ASN A 375 -9.48 -15.99 15.12
C ASN A 375 -9.75 -15.85 13.61
N GLU A 376 -9.40 -16.87 12.83
CA GLU A 376 -9.60 -16.90 11.38
C GLU A 376 -10.56 -18.05 10.99
N PHE A 377 -11.55 -18.35 11.85
CA PHE A 377 -12.54 -19.38 11.58
C PHE A 377 -13.36 -18.99 10.34
N ARG A 378 -13.52 -19.92 9.40
CA ARG A 378 -14.23 -19.77 8.12
C ARG A 378 -15.42 -20.74 8.04
N GLY A 379 -16.23 -20.61 7.00
CA GLY A 379 -17.37 -21.49 6.74
C GLY A 379 -18.60 -21.17 7.62
N PRO A 380 -19.67 -21.97 7.50
CA PRO A 380 -20.92 -21.74 8.22
C PRO A 380 -20.83 -22.08 9.71
N ILE A 381 -21.65 -21.41 10.53
CA ILE A 381 -21.81 -21.78 11.95
C ILE A 381 -22.50 -23.16 12.02
N PRO A 382 -21.86 -24.19 12.60
CA PRO A 382 -22.43 -25.53 12.65
C PRO A 382 -23.67 -25.57 13.58
N PRO A 383 -24.83 -26.06 13.11
CA PRO A 383 -26.05 -26.14 13.93
C PRO A 383 -25.88 -26.91 15.24
N GLU A 384 -24.95 -27.88 15.28
CA GLU A 384 -24.62 -28.70 16.44
C GLU A 384 -24.08 -27.87 17.62
N LEU A 385 -23.44 -26.72 17.35
CA LEU A 385 -22.97 -25.81 18.39
C LEU A 385 -24.13 -25.31 19.27
N PHE A 386 -25.31 -25.13 18.67
CA PHE A 386 -26.50 -24.67 19.37
C PHE A 386 -27.24 -25.79 20.12
N PHE A 387 -26.66 -26.99 20.21
CA PHE A 387 -27.15 -28.05 21.10
C PHE A 387 -26.58 -27.94 22.52
N LEU A 388 -25.65 -27.01 22.76
CA LEU A 388 -25.07 -26.71 24.08
C LEU A 388 -26.07 -25.92 24.96
N ARG A 389 -27.09 -26.59 25.47
CA ARG A 389 -28.22 -25.95 26.18
C ARG A 389 -27.85 -25.24 27.49
N ASN A 390 -26.68 -25.51 28.05
CA ASN A 390 -26.19 -24.84 29.27
C ASN A 390 -25.47 -23.52 28.99
N LEU A 391 -25.24 -23.19 27.71
CA LEU A 391 -24.49 -22.02 27.31
C LEU A 391 -25.23 -20.73 27.72
N GLU A 392 -24.51 -19.87 28.44
CA GLU A 392 -24.94 -18.54 28.86
C GLU A 392 -24.24 -17.44 28.06
N ILE A 393 -22.99 -17.65 27.65
CA ILE A 393 -22.18 -16.67 26.92
C ILE A 393 -21.53 -17.32 25.70
N LEU A 394 -21.73 -16.72 24.52
CA LEU A 394 -21.12 -17.15 23.26
C LEU A 394 -20.50 -15.96 22.52
N TYR A 395 -19.17 -16.00 22.37
CA TYR A 395 -18.41 -15.02 21.60
C TYR A 395 -17.78 -15.65 20.37
N MET A 396 -18.10 -15.11 19.19
CA MET A 396 -17.55 -15.52 17.90
C MET A 396 -17.18 -14.33 17.02
N LYS A 397 -17.06 -13.13 17.61
CA LYS A 397 -16.78 -11.90 16.88
C LYS A 397 -15.39 -11.88 16.25
N SER A 398 -15.19 -11.03 15.24
CA SER A 398 -13.90 -10.86 14.53
C SER A 398 -13.34 -12.19 14.02
N ASN A 399 -14.11 -12.85 13.17
CA ASN A 399 -13.72 -14.07 12.45
C ASN A 399 -14.13 -13.93 10.98
N LEU A 400 -14.05 -15.01 10.20
CA LEU A 400 -14.44 -15.05 8.78
C LEU A 400 -15.64 -15.99 8.57
N LEU A 401 -16.53 -16.09 9.55
CA LEU A 401 -17.70 -16.98 9.52
C LEU A 401 -18.70 -16.49 8.47
N GLU A 402 -19.21 -17.39 7.65
CA GLU A 402 -20.15 -17.11 6.57
C GLU A 402 -21.43 -17.95 6.70
N GLY A 403 -22.26 -18.01 5.65
CA GLY A 403 -23.52 -18.75 5.69
C GLY A 403 -24.61 -18.05 6.53
N GLN A 404 -25.72 -18.74 6.81
CA GLN A 404 -26.85 -18.16 7.54
C GLN A 404 -26.83 -18.54 9.01
N LEU A 405 -27.35 -17.67 9.90
CA LEU A 405 -27.52 -18.02 11.31
C LEU A 405 -28.56 -19.18 11.45
N PRO A 406 -28.16 -20.37 11.93
CA PRO A 406 -29.08 -21.51 12.02
C PRO A 406 -30.30 -21.25 12.91
N ARG A 407 -31.50 -21.67 12.47
CA ARG A 407 -32.75 -21.59 13.28
C ARG A 407 -32.65 -22.34 14.62
N THR A 408 -31.73 -23.30 14.73
CA THR A 408 -31.45 -24.02 15.98
C THR A 408 -30.90 -23.11 17.08
N ILE A 409 -30.55 -21.84 16.80
CA ILE A 409 -30.14 -20.85 17.79
C ILE A 409 -31.17 -20.71 18.93
N GLY A 410 -32.46 -20.89 18.64
CA GLY A 410 -33.54 -20.88 19.63
C GLY A 410 -33.46 -21.97 20.70
N ASN A 411 -32.59 -22.99 20.53
CA ASN A 411 -32.34 -24.02 21.53
C ASN A 411 -31.50 -23.53 22.73
N LEU A 412 -30.76 -22.43 22.57
CA LEU A 412 -29.88 -21.88 23.61
C LEU A 412 -30.69 -21.05 24.63
N THR A 413 -31.71 -21.64 25.24
CA THR A 413 -32.66 -20.91 26.11
C THR A 413 -32.05 -20.34 27.41
N ASN A 414 -30.81 -20.73 27.74
CA ASN A 414 -30.06 -20.18 28.87
C ASN A 414 -29.14 -19.01 28.49
N LEU A 415 -28.99 -18.73 27.20
CA LEU A 415 -28.06 -17.72 26.70
C LEU A 415 -28.47 -16.32 27.19
N LYS A 416 -27.51 -15.63 27.78
CA LYS A 416 -27.58 -14.24 28.25
C LYS A 416 -26.85 -13.31 27.29
N GLU A 417 -25.81 -13.80 26.64
CA GLU A 417 -24.99 -12.97 25.79
C GLU A 417 -24.56 -13.67 24.50
N LEU A 418 -24.76 -12.96 23.39
CA LEU A 418 -24.40 -13.40 22.05
C LEU A 418 -23.65 -12.29 21.30
N GLN A 419 -22.37 -12.52 21.01
CA GLN A 419 -21.57 -11.62 20.16
C GLN A 419 -21.05 -12.37 18.93
N MET A 420 -21.43 -11.90 17.74
CA MET A 420 -20.97 -12.43 16.46
C MET A 420 -20.59 -11.33 15.47
N ASP A 421 -20.32 -10.12 15.96
CA ASP A 421 -19.97 -8.97 15.11
C ASP A 421 -18.66 -9.17 14.33
N ASN A 422 -18.47 -8.39 13.26
CA ASN A 422 -17.28 -8.45 12.42
C ASN A 422 -17.02 -9.86 11.84
N ASN A 423 -18.00 -10.35 11.08
CA ASN A 423 -17.96 -11.62 10.36
C ASN A 423 -18.59 -11.44 8.96
N LEU A 424 -18.80 -12.54 8.22
CA LEU A 424 -19.43 -12.56 6.90
C LEU A 424 -20.82 -13.25 6.94
N ILE A 425 -21.46 -13.29 8.11
CA ILE A 425 -22.72 -14.02 8.30
C ILE A 425 -23.83 -13.36 7.46
N GLY A 426 -24.50 -14.17 6.64
CA GLY A 426 -25.55 -13.81 5.71
C GLY A 426 -26.95 -14.31 6.09
N GLY A 427 -27.89 -14.22 5.16
CA GLY A 427 -29.29 -14.65 5.36
C GLY A 427 -30.14 -13.72 6.23
N GLU A 428 -31.31 -14.23 6.62
CA GLU A 428 -32.27 -13.55 7.51
C GLU A 428 -31.92 -13.76 8.99
N LEU A 429 -32.26 -12.81 9.86
CA LEU A 429 -32.24 -13.02 11.31
C LEU A 429 -33.43 -13.93 11.69
N PRO A 430 -33.21 -15.19 12.12
CA PRO A 430 -34.29 -16.14 12.36
C PRO A 430 -35.19 -15.68 13.51
N LYS A 431 -36.51 -15.79 13.34
CA LYS A 431 -37.51 -15.47 14.37
C LYS A 431 -37.33 -16.27 15.66
N GLU A 432 -36.69 -17.45 15.57
CA GLU A 432 -36.33 -18.30 16.70
C GLU A 432 -35.40 -17.60 17.71
N ILE A 433 -34.74 -16.49 17.34
CA ILE A 433 -34.02 -15.64 18.28
C ILE A 433 -34.93 -15.16 19.43
N GLY A 434 -36.22 -14.95 19.16
CA GLY A 434 -37.22 -14.57 20.16
C GLY A 434 -37.54 -15.65 21.20
N MET A 435 -36.99 -16.86 21.06
CA MET A 435 -37.12 -17.95 22.04
C MET A 435 -36.08 -17.85 23.17
N ILE A 436 -35.03 -17.03 23.00
CA ILE A 436 -33.91 -16.89 23.94
C ILE A 436 -34.24 -15.82 24.99
N THR A 437 -35.30 -16.03 25.77
CA THR A 437 -35.87 -14.97 26.63
C THR A 437 -34.97 -14.51 27.78
N LYS A 438 -33.85 -15.20 28.05
CA LYS A 438 -32.83 -14.79 29.03
C LYS A 438 -31.77 -13.86 28.44
N LEU A 439 -31.81 -13.58 27.14
CA LEU A 439 -30.80 -12.77 26.48
C LEU A 439 -30.82 -11.33 27.00
N GLU A 440 -29.64 -10.85 27.39
CA GLU A 440 -29.35 -9.52 27.92
C GLU A 440 -28.56 -8.67 26.91
N ARG A 441 -27.70 -9.31 26.09
CA ARG A 441 -26.89 -8.62 25.06
C ARG A 441 -26.92 -9.38 23.74
N LEU A 442 -27.30 -8.69 22.66
CA LEU A 442 -27.32 -9.20 21.28
C LEU A 442 -26.49 -8.28 20.39
N ILE A 443 -25.29 -8.73 19.99
CA ILE A 443 -24.34 -7.96 19.19
C ILE A 443 -24.01 -8.72 17.91
N LEU A 444 -24.58 -8.26 16.79
CA LEU A 444 -24.46 -8.88 15.46
C LEU A 444 -24.05 -7.85 14.38
N GLY A 445 -23.44 -6.73 14.78
CA GLY A 445 -23.02 -5.66 13.87
C GLY A 445 -21.95 -6.10 12.85
N SER A 446 -21.71 -5.31 11.81
CA SER A 446 -20.64 -5.54 10.83
C SER A 446 -20.66 -6.96 10.24
N ASN A 447 -21.81 -7.37 9.71
CA ASN A 447 -22.02 -8.67 9.06
C ASN A 447 -22.65 -8.49 7.66
N ASN A 448 -22.79 -9.58 6.91
CA ASN A 448 -23.33 -9.56 5.55
C ASN A 448 -24.74 -10.17 5.45
N PHE A 449 -25.64 -9.93 6.43
CA PHE A 449 -27.01 -10.46 6.45
C PHE A 449 -27.73 -10.12 5.13
N SER A 450 -27.66 -11.03 4.17
CA SER A 450 -28.20 -10.93 2.81
C SER A 450 -28.81 -12.28 2.43
N GLY A 451 -30.13 -12.28 2.25
CA GLY A 451 -30.92 -13.38 1.72
C GLY A 451 -31.48 -12.99 0.36
N ASN A 452 -31.42 -13.91 -0.60
CA ASN A 452 -32.17 -13.81 -1.84
C ASN A 452 -33.68 -13.72 -1.54
N LEU A 453 -34.32 -12.64 -2.00
CA LEU A 453 -35.77 -12.31 -2.08
C LEU A 453 -36.27 -11.18 -1.16
N LEU A 454 -36.20 -9.95 -1.68
CA LEU A 454 -37.11 -8.79 -1.55
C LEU A 454 -37.60 -8.24 -0.17
N SER A 455 -37.35 -8.87 0.99
CA SER A 455 -37.49 -8.18 2.30
C SER A 455 -36.76 -8.91 3.44
N MET A 456 -35.84 -8.22 4.10
CA MET A 456 -35.06 -8.68 5.26
C MET A 456 -35.36 -7.76 6.46
N GLU A 457 -36.50 -7.98 7.11
CA GLU A 457 -36.96 -7.16 8.25
C GLU A 457 -36.42 -7.70 9.59
N ILE A 458 -36.32 -6.84 10.60
CA ILE A 458 -36.08 -7.28 11.98
C ILE A 458 -37.35 -8.04 12.45
N PRO A 459 -37.25 -9.32 12.88
CA PRO A 459 -38.42 -10.11 13.24
C PRO A 459 -39.16 -9.51 14.43
N VAL A 460 -40.50 -9.49 14.38
CA VAL A 460 -41.33 -8.91 15.44
C VAL A 460 -41.16 -9.63 16.79
N GLU A 461 -40.75 -10.90 16.76
CA GLU A 461 -40.44 -11.74 17.91
C GLU A 461 -39.26 -11.21 18.74
N ILE A 462 -38.41 -10.31 18.22
CA ILE A 462 -37.34 -9.66 19.01
C ILE A 462 -37.92 -8.94 20.24
N GLY A 463 -39.14 -8.42 20.14
CA GLY A 463 -39.86 -7.79 21.25
C GLY A 463 -40.30 -8.75 22.37
N ASN A 464 -40.11 -10.06 22.22
CA ASN A 464 -40.30 -11.03 23.31
C ASN A 464 -39.09 -11.07 24.27
N LEU A 465 -37.95 -10.49 23.88
CA LEU A 465 -36.71 -10.50 24.66
C LEU A 465 -36.71 -9.38 25.70
N SER A 466 -37.57 -9.46 26.71
CA SER A 466 -37.77 -8.40 27.71
C SER A 466 -36.56 -8.13 28.60
N ASN A 467 -35.60 -9.06 28.69
CA ASN A 467 -34.35 -8.90 29.45
C ASN A 467 -33.25 -8.18 28.66
N LEU A 468 -33.45 -7.98 27.35
CA LEU A 468 -32.42 -7.44 26.47
C LEU A 468 -32.14 -5.99 26.83
N ALA A 469 -30.88 -5.72 27.19
CA ALA A 469 -30.38 -4.41 27.55
C ALA A 469 -29.61 -3.77 26.40
N ILE A 470 -28.88 -4.55 25.60
CA ILE A 470 -28.06 -4.04 24.49
C ILE A 470 -28.41 -4.78 23.21
N VAL A 471 -28.76 -4.01 22.18
CA VAL A 471 -29.02 -4.50 20.82
C VAL A 471 -28.16 -3.73 19.84
N THR A 472 -27.27 -4.43 19.16
CA THR A 472 -26.36 -3.85 18.17
C THR A 472 -26.46 -4.68 16.90
N LEU A 473 -27.12 -4.12 15.87
CA LEU A 473 -27.30 -4.69 14.54
C LEU A 473 -26.75 -3.76 13.45
N ASN A 474 -25.84 -2.86 13.80
CA ASN A 474 -25.28 -1.85 12.91
C ASN A 474 -24.48 -2.45 11.73
N SER A 475 -24.24 -1.65 10.70
CA SER A 475 -23.34 -1.98 9.59
C SER A 475 -23.68 -3.32 8.96
N ASN A 476 -24.97 -3.48 8.64
CA ASN A 476 -25.56 -4.68 8.05
C ASN A 476 -26.37 -4.29 6.80
N LYS A 477 -27.15 -5.23 6.25
CA LYS A 477 -28.01 -4.99 5.08
C LYS A 477 -29.51 -5.14 5.41
N LEU A 478 -29.92 -4.80 6.64
CA LEU A 478 -31.31 -4.89 7.09
C LEU A 478 -32.22 -3.93 6.32
N THR A 479 -33.45 -4.35 6.05
CA THR A 479 -34.48 -3.59 5.30
C THR A 479 -35.81 -3.60 6.06
N GLY A 480 -36.89 -3.09 5.47
CA GLY A 480 -38.20 -3.05 6.12
C GLY A 480 -38.27 -2.00 7.23
N ARG A 481 -39.19 -2.17 8.17
CA ARG A 481 -39.42 -1.22 9.26
C ARG A 481 -38.79 -1.68 10.57
N ILE A 482 -38.48 -0.74 11.45
CA ILE A 482 -38.21 -1.06 12.85
C ILE A 482 -39.52 -1.57 13.48
N PRO A 483 -39.58 -2.80 14.03
CA PRO A 483 -40.81 -3.37 14.53
C PRO A 483 -41.27 -2.66 15.80
N SER A 484 -42.55 -2.29 15.84
CA SER A 484 -43.16 -1.62 17.02
C SER A 484 -43.08 -2.45 18.31
N SER A 485 -42.85 -3.77 18.21
CA SER A 485 -42.67 -4.65 19.37
C SER A 485 -41.43 -4.31 20.22
N ILE A 486 -40.46 -3.55 19.70
CA ILE A 486 -39.31 -3.03 20.47
C ILE A 486 -39.75 -2.24 21.71
N GLN A 487 -40.92 -1.59 21.67
CA GLN A 487 -41.45 -0.85 22.82
C GLN A 487 -41.77 -1.73 24.06
N LYS A 488 -41.71 -3.07 23.92
CA LYS A 488 -41.91 -4.01 25.03
C LYS A 488 -40.62 -4.33 25.79
N MET A 489 -39.47 -3.88 25.29
CA MET A 489 -38.15 -4.23 25.82
C MET A 489 -37.78 -3.26 26.95
N GLU A 490 -38.44 -3.40 28.11
CA GLU A 490 -38.35 -2.46 29.25
C GLU A 490 -36.94 -2.34 29.85
N ASN A 491 -36.07 -3.33 29.61
CA ASN A 491 -34.68 -3.31 30.05
C ASN A 491 -33.71 -2.69 29.06
N LEU A 492 -34.18 -2.31 27.86
CA LEU A 492 -33.33 -1.78 26.79
C LEU A 492 -32.63 -0.50 27.25
N TYR A 493 -31.31 -0.55 27.20
CA TYR A 493 -30.37 0.51 27.57
C TYR A 493 -29.74 1.13 26.32
N GLN A 494 -29.34 0.30 25.35
CA GLN A 494 -28.69 0.73 24.11
C GLN A 494 -29.32 0.04 22.90
N LEU A 495 -29.64 0.83 21.88
CA LEU A 495 -30.13 0.37 20.59
C LEU A 495 -29.30 0.99 19.46
N ASP A 496 -28.56 0.17 18.74
CA ASP A 496 -27.80 0.57 17.57
C ASP A 496 -28.25 -0.24 16.34
N LEU A 497 -28.91 0.45 15.41
CA LEU A 497 -29.36 -0.07 14.12
C LEU A 497 -28.74 0.74 12.95
N SER A 498 -27.66 1.46 13.22
CA SER A 498 -27.03 2.36 12.25
C SER A 498 -26.48 1.62 11.02
N GLU A 499 -26.23 2.33 9.92
CA GLU A 499 -25.67 1.77 8.68
C GLU A 499 -26.44 0.56 8.14
N ASN A 500 -27.73 0.75 7.89
CA ASN A 500 -28.60 -0.26 7.32
C ASN A 500 -29.46 0.37 6.21
N PHE A 501 -30.43 -0.39 5.68
CA PHE A 501 -31.40 0.07 4.70
C PHE A 501 -32.82 0.11 5.28
N LEU A 502 -32.95 0.35 6.59
CA LEU A 502 -34.25 0.42 7.27
C LEU A 502 -35.05 1.61 6.74
N THR A 503 -36.37 1.43 6.66
CA THR A 503 -37.33 2.39 6.09
C THR A 503 -38.49 2.60 7.05
N GLY A 504 -39.29 3.65 6.81
CA GLY A 504 -40.53 3.87 7.53
C GLY A 504 -40.37 4.72 8.80
N GLU A 505 -41.44 4.75 9.60
CA GLU A 505 -41.53 5.59 10.80
C GLU A 505 -40.70 4.99 11.95
N ILE A 506 -39.92 5.83 12.64
CA ILE A 506 -39.26 5.45 13.89
C ILE A 506 -40.34 5.19 14.96
N PRO A 507 -40.38 4.00 15.59
CA PRO A 507 -41.40 3.68 16.60
C PRO A 507 -41.24 4.56 17.84
N THR A 508 -42.08 5.58 17.97
CA THR A 508 -42.00 6.55 19.07
C THR A 508 -42.23 5.96 20.46
N GLY A 509 -42.82 4.76 20.55
CA GLY A 509 -42.89 3.95 21.77
C GLY A 509 -41.52 3.65 22.40
N LEU A 510 -40.44 3.66 21.59
CA LEU A 510 -39.05 3.51 22.05
C LEU A 510 -38.68 4.55 23.12
N PHE A 511 -39.12 5.80 22.96
CA PHE A 511 -38.77 6.89 23.86
C PHE A 511 -39.54 6.89 25.18
N HIS A 512 -40.42 5.91 25.41
CA HIS A 512 -41.04 5.67 26.72
C HIS A 512 -40.24 4.71 27.61
N LEU A 513 -39.24 4.03 27.05
CA LEU A 513 -38.39 3.07 27.78
C LEU A 513 -37.46 3.81 28.74
N GLN A 514 -37.73 3.74 30.04
CA GLN A 514 -37.07 4.56 31.06
C GLN A 514 -35.58 4.26 31.26
N LYS A 515 -35.10 3.08 30.85
CA LYS A 515 -33.69 2.68 30.94
C LYS A 515 -32.88 3.00 29.70
N LEU A 516 -33.54 3.38 28.60
CA LEU A 516 -32.87 3.66 27.33
C LEU A 516 -32.02 4.92 27.48
N LYS A 517 -30.76 4.81 27.07
CA LYS A 517 -29.74 5.86 27.15
C LYS A 517 -29.14 6.22 25.81
N GLU A 518 -28.98 5.23 24.95
CA GLU A 518 -28.28 5.39 23.67
C GLU A 518 -29.14 4.84 22.54
N VAL A 519 -29.38 5.67 21.53
CA VAL A 519 -30.09 5.29 20.32
C VAL A 519 -29.29 5.79 19.12
N SER A 520 -28.76 4.88 18.30
CA SER A 520 -28.19 5.21 17.00
C SER A 520 -28.99 4.53 15.88
N LEU A 521 -29.53 5.35 15.00
CA LEU A 521 -30.26 4.96 13.80
C LEU A 521 -29.64 5.59 12.54
N TRP A 522 -28.41 6.07 12.66
CA TRP A 522 -27.66 6.75 11.61
C TRP A 522 -27.63 5.98 10.29
N ARG A 523 -27.60 6.67 9.16
CA ARG A 523 -27.43 6.09 7.82
C ARG A 523 -28.46 5.00 7.52
N ASN A 524 -29.71 5.42 7.46
CA ASN A 524 -30.88 4.62 7.10
C ASN A 524 -31.84 5.46 6.22
N LYS A 525 -33.08 5.01 6.02
CA LYS A 525 -34.14 5.73 5.29
C LYS A 525 -35.37 5.96 6.18
N LEU A 526 -35.13 6.31 7.44
CA LEU A 526 -36.18 6.47 8.45
C LEU A 526 -36.68 7.91 8.47
N TRP A 527 -37.94 8.08 8.89
CA TRP A 527 -38.53 9.40 9.10
C TRP A 527 -39.24 9.47 10.45
N LEU A 528 -39.39 10.70 10.96
CA LEU A 528 -40.05 10.99 12.24
C LEU A 528 -41.45 11.55 12.01
N LYS A 529 -42.35 11.20 12.92
CA LYS A 529 -43.68 11.80 13.04
C LYS A 529 -43.74 12.69 14.28
N GLU A 530 -44.47 13.79 14.19
CA GLU A 530 -44.75 14.64 15.35
C GLU A 530 -45.53 13.88 16.44
N LEU A 531 -45.07 14.01 17.68
CA LEU A 531 -45.68 13.37 18.85
C LEU A 531 -46.73 14.27 19.50
N VAL A 532 -47.92 13.71 19.74
CA VAL A 532 -48.99 14.40 20.48
C VAL A 532 -48.68 14.49 21.98
N ARG A 533 -47.92 13.54 22.53
CA ARG A 533 -47.47 13.51 23.92
C ARG A 533 -45.95 13.45 23.95
N VAL A 534 -45.35 14.37 24.69
CA VAL A 534 -43.89 14.47 24.77
C VAL A 534 -43.33 13.48 25.80
N PRO A 535 -42.34 12.64 25.44
CA PRO A 535 -41.75 11.68 26.36
C PRO A 535 -40.84 12.36 27.38
N ASN A 536 -40.95 11.96 28.66
CA ASN A 536 -40.02 12.37 29.72
C ASN A 536 -38.94 11.29 29.85
N ILE A 537 -37.86 11.45 29.10
CA ILE A 537 -36.72 10.53 29.08
C ILE A 537 -35.42 11.33 29.08
N THR A 538 -34.38 10.73 29.67
CA THR A 538 -33.01 11.28 29.65
C THR A 538 -32.10 10.36 28.86
N LEU A 539 -31.80 10.75 27.63
CA LEU A 539 -30.86 10.07 26.74
C LEU A 539 -29.47 10.69 26.90
N ASP A 540 -28.46 9.84 26.85
CA ASP A 540 -27.07 10.27 26.81
C ASP A 540 -26.70 10.60 25.35
N SER A 541 -27.19 9.81 24.38
CA SER A 541 -27.03 10.07 22.94
C SER A 541 -28.27 9.67 22.12
N LEU A 542 -28.63 10.53 21.15
CA LEU A 542 -29.63 10.27 20.11
C LEU A 542 -29.05 10.65 18.74
N ASP A 543 -28.71 9.64 17.96
CA ASP A 543 -28.16 9.79 16.61
C ASP A 543 -29.16 9.34 15.55
N LEU A 544 -29.67 10.31 14.79
CA LEU A 544 -30.59 10.15 13.67
C LEU A 544 -29.99 10.71 12.37
N GLY A 545 -28.67 10.85 12.29
CA GLY A 545 -28.02 11.43 11.12
C GLY A 545 -28.22 10.59 9.83
N GLU A 546 -28.06 11.20 8.66
CA GLU A 546 -28.16 10.53 7.34
C GLU A 546 -29.45 9.69 7.21
N ASN A 547 -30.61 10.35 7.32
CA ASN A 547 -31.94 9.73 7.26
C ASN A 547 -32.90 10.57 6.37
N GLU A 548 -34.20 10.28 6.42
CA GLU A 548 -35.24 11.02 5.71
C GLU A 548 -36.10 11.91 6.62
N VAL A 549 -35.57 12.33 7.78
CA VAL A 549 -36.26 13.24 8.69
C VAL A 549 -36.49 14.58 7.99
N SER A 550 -37.71 15.10 8.00
CA SER A 550 -38.10 16.31 7.30
C SER A 550 -39.10 17.14 8.11
N GLY A 551 -39.36 18.37 7.67
CA GLY A 551 -40.21 19.32 8.40
C GLY A 551 -39.37 20.31 9.22
N ASN A 552 -39.96 20.93 10.24
CA ASN A 552 -39.22 21.79 11.16
C ASN A 552 -38.50 20.95 12.24
N PHE A 553 -37.70 21.59 13.09
CA PHE A 553 -37.15 20.94 14.27
C PHE A 553 -38.28 20.30 15.11
N PRO A 554 -38.22 19.00 15.45
CA PRO A 554 -39.31 18.33 16.16
C PRO A 554 -39.52 18.89 17.57
N GLU A 555 -40.71 19.44 17.85
CA GLU A 555 -40.99 20.15 19.11
C GLU A 555 -40.92 19.24 20.35
N TRP A 556 -41.22 17.96 20.21
CA TRP A 556 -41.16 17.00 21.31
C TRP A 556 -39.71 16.73 21.77
N LEU A 557 -38.70 16.90 20.90
CA LEU A 557 -37.29 16.80 21.30
C LEU A 557 -36.90 17.91 22.29
N LEU A 558 -37.60 19.05 22.30
CA LEU A 558 -37.31 20.19 23.18
C LEU A 558 -37.57 19.90 24.65
N ASN A 559 -38.45 18.94 24.97
CA ASN A 559 -38.69 18.55 26.37
C ASN A 559 -37.96 17.27 26.77
N MET A 560 -37.21 16.65 25.84
CA MET A 560 -36.32 15.54 26.18
C MET A 560 -35.01 16.08 26.74
N LYS A 561 -34.45 15.36 27.71
CA LYS A 561 -33.11 15.64 28.20
C LYS A 561 -32.14 14.78 27.39
N VAL A 562 -31.42 15.39 26.47
CA VAL A 562 -30.43 14.70 25.64
C VAL A 562 -29.05 15.27 25.90
N GLY A 563 -28.04 14.39 25.97
CA GLY A 563 -26.62 14.74 26.07
C GLY A 563 -26.05 15.13 24.71
N SER A 564 -26.07 14.20 23.76
CA SER A 564 -25.67 14.39 22.36
C SER A 564 -26.86 14.18 21.43
N LEU A 565 -27.13 15.15 20.55
CA LEU A 565 -28.19 15.10 19.55
C LEU A 565 -27.62 15.27 18.14
N ASP A 566 -27.77 14.24 17.30
CA ASP A 566 -27.41 14.29 15.90
C ASP A 566 -28.63 14.15 14.99
N LEU A 567 -28.85 15.17 14.17
CA LEU A 567 -29.87 15.23 13.11
C LEU A 567 -29.24 15.63 11.77
N SER A 568 -27.93 15.47 11.61
CA SER A 568 -27.19 15.86 10.41
C SER A 568 -27.63 15.07 9.18
N ASP A 569 -27.40 15.60 7.96
CA ASP A 569 -27.74 14.92 6.70
C ASP A 569 -29.21 14.47 6.62
N ASN A 570 -30.10 15.38 6.93
CA ASN A 570 -31.54 15.18 6.84
C ASN A 570 -32.17 16.28 5.96
N LYS A 571 -33.50 16.34 5.95
CA LYS A 571 -34.29 17.30 5.16
C LYS A 571 -35.01 18.30 6.07
N LEU A 572 -34.44 18.60 7.24
CA LEU A 572 -35.04 19.55 8.20
C LEU A 572 -34.95 20.98 7.68
N THR A 573 -35.93 21.79 8.05
CA THR A 573 -36.17 23.16 7.58
C THR A 573 -36.55 24.06 8.76
N GLY A 574 -36.85 25.33 8.47
CA GLY A 574 -37.30 26.29 9.49
C GLY A 574 -36.15 26.89 10.29
N THR A 575 -36.47 27.43 11.46
CA THR A 575 -35.52 28.08 12.38
C THR A 575 -35.27 27.21 13.61
N LEU A 576 -34.14 27.38 14.29
CA LEU A 576 -33.91 26.70 15.57
C LEU A 576 -34.78 27.32 16.67
N PRO A 577 -35.53 26.51 17.45
CA PRO A 577 -36.34 27.00 18.55
C PRO A 577 -35.47 27.43 19.76
N PRO A 578 -35.71 28.60 20.37
CA PRO A 578 -34.95 29.05 21.56
C PRO A 578 -34.95 28.06 22.73
N ALA A 579 -36.04 27.31 22.90
CA ALA A 579 -36.18 26.31 23.97
C ALA A 579 -35.12 25.19 23.89
N LEU A 580 -34.54 24.93 22.71
CA LEU A 580 -33.47 23.94 22.54
C LEU A 580 -32.25 24.25 23.42
N PHE A 581 -31.98 25.52 23.69
CA PHE A 581 -30.81 25.98 24.45
C PHE A 581 -31.09 26.24 25.93
N GLN A 582 -32.32 25.97 26.41
CA GLN A 582 -32.70 26.12 27.81
C GLN A 582 -32.34 24.89 28.67
N THR A 583 -31.79 23.84 28.05
CA THR A 583 -31.38 22.62 28.75
C THR A 583 -29.93 22.69 29.22
N ASN A 584 -29.67 22.12 30.40
CA ASN A 584 -28.32 21.98 30.95
C ASN A 584 -27.67 20.64 30.59
N THR A 585 -28.36 19.78 29.82
CA THR A 585 -27.85 18.45 29.46
C THR A 585 -27.18 18.40 28.11
N LEU A 586 -27.59 19.27 27.17
CA LEU A 586 -27.11 19.25 25.78
C LEU A 586 -25.64 19.69 25.73
N ALA A 587 -24.76 18.72 25.52
CA ALA A 587 -23.33 18.89 25.35
C ALA A 587 -22.93 18.93 23.87
N ASP A 588 -23.58 18.14 23.02
CA ASP A 588 -23.22 18.04 21.61
C ASP A 588 -24.44 18.18 20.71
N LEU A 589 -24.36 19.08 19.73
CA LEU A 589 -25.43 19.34 18.77
C LEU A 589 -24.91 19.31 17.34
N PHE A 590 -25.38 18.33 16.57
CA PHE A 590 -25.04 18.14 15.16
C PHE A 590 -26.28 18.29 14.30
N LEU A 591 -26.33 19.37 13.51
CA LEU A 591 -27.42 19.71 12.59
C LEU A 591 -26.88 19.96 11.17
N ALA A 592 -25.70 19.44 10.86
CA ALA A 592 -25.01 19.72 9.61
C ALA A 592 -25.82 19.23 8.40
N ARG A 593 -25.62 19.84 7.22
CA ARG A 593 -26.18 19.40 5.94
C ARG A 593 -27.70 19.18 5.99
N ASN A 594 -28.40 20.21 6.46
CA ASN A 594 -29.85 20.31 6.44
C ASN A 594 -30.27 21.59 5.67
N ASN A 595 -31.53 21.99 5.78
CA ASN A 595 -32.05 23.22 5.18
C ASN A 595 -32.61 24.19 6.24
N PHE A 596 -31.99 24.23 7.43
CA PHE A 596 -32.31 25.22 8.45
C PHE A 596 -31.94 26.64 7.99
N SER A 597 -32.67 27.64 8.48
CA SER A 597 -32.60 29.03 8.05
C SER A 597 -32.79 30.00 9.23
N GLY A 598 -32.69 31.31 8.96
CA GLY A 598 -32.87 32.35 9.97
C GLY A 598 -31.62 32.60 10.81
N ARG A 599 -31.77 33.31 11.93
CA ARG A 599 -30.68 33.61 12.87
C ARG A 599 -30.59 32.55 13.96
N LEU A 600 -29.43 32.40 14.58
CA LEU A 600 -29.32 31.63 15.82
C LEU A 600 -30.08 32.32 16.95
N PRO A 601 -30.76 31.57 17.84
CA PRO A 601 -31.46 32.15 18.99
C PRO A 601 -30.54 32.95 19.92
N ASP A 602 -31.03 34.11 20.37
CA ASP A 602 -30.30 35.02 21.27
C ASP A 602 -29.94 34.41 22.63
N ASN A 603 -30.57 33.28 22.99
CA ASN A 603 -30.33 32.57 24.24
C ASN A 603 -29.42 31.33 24.08
N ILE A 604 -28.76 31.13 22.92
CA ILE A 604 -27.85 30.00 22.71
C ILE A 604 -26.78 29.83 23.80
N GLY A 605 -26.39 30.94 24.44
CA GLY A 605 -25.43 30.94 25.54
C GLY A 605 -25.93 30.40 26.87
N GLU A 606 -27.22 30.06 26.99
CA GLU A 606 -27.79 29.36 28.14
C GLU A 606 -27.36 27.88 28.17
N ALA A 607 -27.03 27.30 27.01
CA ALA A 607 -26.49 25.94 26.89
C ALA A 607 -25.01 25.88 27.33
N SER A 608 -24.74 26.14 28.61
CA SER A 608 -23.38 26.26 29.16
C SER A 608 -22.60 24.95 29.15
N ALA A 609 -23.28 23.80 29.02
CA ALA A 609 -22.64 22.48 28.93
C ALA A 609 -22.18 22.13 27.50
N MET A 610 -22.50 22.96 26.50
CA MET A 610 -22.19 22.71 25.10
C MET A 610 -20.68 22.65 24.86
N ARG A 611 -20.21 21.52 24.32
CA ARG A 611 -18.84 21.21 23.91
C ARG A 611 -18.69 21.24 22.40
N THR A 612 -19.70 20.73 21.68
CA THR A 612 -19.68 20.60 20.23
C THR A 612 -20.89 21.24 19.58
N LEU A 613 -20.64 22.15 18.63
CA LEU A 613 -21.70 22.76 17.83
C LEU A 613 -21.36 22.65 16.34
N CYS A 614 -22.07 21.79 15.62
CA CYS A 614 -21.91 21.55 14.19
C CYS A 614 -23.20 21.93 13.44
N LEU A 615 -23.19 23.08 12.77
CA LEU A 615 -24.32 23.63 12.01
C LEU A 615 -23.99 23.79 10.52
N SER A 616 -22.91 23.19 10.05
CA SER A 616 -22.38 23.41 8.71
C SER A 616 -23.34 23.00 7.59
N GLY A 617 -23.24 23.63 6.42
CA GLY A 617 -24.06 23.26 5.25
C GLY A 617 -25.55 23.50 5.43
N ASN A 618 -25.92 24.66 5.99
CA ASN A 618 -27.31 25.11 6.14
C ASN A 618 -27.48 26.49 5.50
N THR A 619 -28.60 27.18 5.77
CA THR A 619 -28.89 28.54 5.30
C THR A 619 -29.03 29.55 6.45
N PHE A 620 -28.38 29.30 7.58
CA PHE A 620 -28.36 30.24 8.70
C PHE A 620 -27.73 31.57 8.29
N SER A 621 -28.23 32.66 8.86
CA SER A 621 -27.86 34.03 8.47
C SER A 621 -27.75 34.99 9.65
N GLY A 622 -27.18 36.17 9.41
CA GLY A 622 -27.04 37.21 10.43
C GLY A 622 -25.84 37.00 11.35
N PRO A 623 -25.61 37.93 12.29
CA PRO A 623 -24.49 37.83 13.22
C PRO A 623 -24.74 36.78 14.31
N LEU A 624 -23.65 36.27 14.88
CA LEU A 624 -23.74 35.42 16.08
C LEU A 624 -24.22 36.26 17.28
N PRO A 625 -25.15 35.72 18.11
CA PRO A 625 -25.71 36.45 19.24
C PRO A 625 -24.65 36.66 20.33
N LYS A 626 -24.76 37.77 21.08
CA LYS A 626 -23.79 38.12 22.15
C LYS A 626 -23.68 37.05 23.24
N SER A 627 -24.75 36.30 23.50
CA SER A 627 -24.76 35.20 24.45
C SER A 627 -23.74 34.10 24.13
N PHE A 628 -23.31 33.98 22.87
CA PHE A 628 -22.29 33.03 22.44
C PHE A 628 -20.95 33.20 23.18
N LEU A 629 -20.70 34.39 23.76
CA LEU A 629 -19.56 34.64 24.66
C LEU A 629 -19.60 33.80 25.95
N ASN A 630 -20.79 33.35 26.38
CA ASN A 630 -20.99 32.59 27.62
C ASN A 630 -20.74 31.08 27.46
N MET A 631 -20.54 30.58 26.23
CA MET A 631 -20.33 29.17 25.96
C MET A 631 -18.85 28.79 26.18
N SER A 632 -18.43 28.69 27.44
CA SER A 632 -17.02 28.50 27.83
C SER A 632 -16.48 27.08 27.62
N GLU A 633 -17.35 26.08 27.62
CA GLU A 633 -16.99 24.66 27.49
C GLU A 633 -16.81 24.20 26.04
N LEU A 634 -16.99 25.09 25.07
CA LEU A 634 -16.85 24.77 23.65
C LEU A 634 -15.43 24.30 23.33
N TYR A 635 -15.36 23.10 22.77
CA TYR A 635 -14.17 22.48 22.23
C TYR A 635 -14.15 22.53 20.69
N LEU A 636 -15.34 22.49 20.07
CA LEU A 636 -15.53 22.38 18.63
C LEU A 636 -16.67 23.26 18.14
N ILE A 637 -16.37 24.08 17.13
CA ILE A 637 -17.35 24.87 16.40
C ILE A 637 -17.18 24.62 14.90
N ASP A 638 -18.23 24.15 14.23
CA ASP A 638 -18.33 24.12 12.78
C ASP A 638 -19.61 24.83 12.32
N LEU A 639 -19.45 26.04 11.79
CA LEU A 639 -20.51 26.88 11.24
C LEU A 639 -20.31 27.09 9.73
N SER A 640 -19.43 26.31 9.10
CA SER A 640 -19.05 26.49 7.70
C SER A 640 -20.23 26.34 6.72
N LYS A 641 -20.09 26.83 5.49
CA LYS A 641 -21.09 26.68 4.42
C LYS A 641 -22.48 27.20 4.84
N ASN A 642 -22.54 28.43 5.32
CA ASN A 642 -23.75 29.12 5.75
C ASN A 642 -23.74 30.58 5.23
N ARG A 643 -24.58 31.46 5.79
CA ARG A 643 -24.61 32.90 5.51
C ARG A 643 -24.42 33.73 6.79
N PHE A 644 -23.66 33.21 7.75
CA PHE A 644 -23.36 33.96 8.96
C PHE A 644 -22.53 35.20 8.63
N SER A 645 -22.80 36.30 9.33
CA SER A 645 -22.21 37.62 9.06
C SER A 645 -21.70 38.28 10.34
N GLY A 646 -21.25 39.53 10.26
CA GLY A 646 -20.70 40.26 11.42
C GLY A 646 -19.21 39.98 11.63
N ASP A 647 -18.66 40.47 12.73
CA ASP A 647 -17.25 40.28 13.08
C ASP A 647 -17.01 39.01 13.90
N LEU A 648 -15.74 38.64 14.04
CA LEU A 648 -15.32 37.41 14.71
C LEU A 648 -15.20 37.56 16.25
N THR A 649 -15.49 38.74 16.83
CA THR A 649 -15.24 38.99 18.26
C THR A 649 -16.08 38.13 19.19
N THR A 650 -17.28 37.73 18.78
CA THR A 650 -18.18 36.87 19.55
C THR A 650 -17.71 35.41 19.62
N ILE A 651 -16.94 34.98 18.62
CA ILE A 651 -16.39 33.62 18.52
C ILE A 651 -15.17 33.54 19.44
N PHE A 652 -14.20 34.42 19.20
CA PHE A 652 -12.91 34.44 19.89
C PHE A 652 -12.92 35.22 21.21
N GLY A 653 -14.06 35.77 21.61
CA GLY A 653 -14.26 36.44 22.90
C GLY A 653 -14.77 35.50 23.99
N GLY A 654 -14.67 35.94 25.25
CA GLY A 654 -15.06 35.16 26.43
C GLY A 654 -13.96 34.21 26.91
N SER A 655 -14.26 33.38 27.90
CA SER A 655 -13.31 32.44 28.53
C SER A 655 -13.37 31.05 27.88
N LYS A 656 -13.06 30.97 26.58
CA LYS A 656 -13.11 29.71 25.79
C LYS A 656 -11.75 29.03 25.67
N SER A 657 -11.04 28.83 26.79
CA SER A 657 -9.65 28.37 26.76
C SER A 657 -9.45 26.94 26.22
N GLY A 658 -10.53 26.15 26.09
CA GLY A 658 -10.50 24.77 25.60
C GLY A 658 -10.83 24.59 24.11
N LEU A 659 -11.09 25.66 23.37
CA LEU A 659 -11.53 25.59 21.96
C LEU A 659 -10.39 25.17 21.03
N GLN A 660 -10.52 24.00 20.38
CA GLN A 660 -9.45 23.38 19.57
C GLN A 660 -9.74 23.40 18.07
N TYR A 661 -11.01 23.32 17.68
CA TYR A 661 -11.44 23.24 16.28
C TYR A 661 -12.45 24.33 15.95
N ILE A 662 -12.11 25.18 14.98
CA ILE A 662 -12.97 26.27 14.51
C ILE A 662 -13.04 26.21 12.99
N ALA A 663 -14.21 25.89 12.46
CA ALA A 663 -14.51 25.96 11.03
C ALA A 663 -15.65 26.95 10.77
N LEU A 664 -15.35 28.01 10.05
CA LEU A 664 -16.23 29.11 9.68
C LEU A 664 -16.22 29.35 8.17
N GLY A 665 -15.56 28.47 7.41
CA GLY A 665 -15.35 28.63 5.97
C GLY A 665 -16.66 28.81 5.19
N GLN A 666 -16.63 29.51 4.05
CA GLN A 666 -17.80 29.74 3.19
C GLN A 666 -18.97 30.40 3.94
N ASN A 667 -18.73 31.59 4.46
CA ASN A 667 -19.73 32.43 5.14
C ASN A 667 -19.59 33.90 4.68
N GLU A 668 -20.27 34.81 5.37
CA GLU A 668 -20.26 36.26 5.12
C GLU A 668 -19.60 37.03 6.30
N PHE A 669 -18.73 36.38 7.10
CA PHE A 669 -18.02 37.05 8.20
C PHE A 669 -17.09 38.14 7.66
N SER A 670 -16.95 39.22 8.43
CA SER A 670 -16.21 40.42 8.04
C SER A 670 -15.41 41.01 9.20
N GLY A 671 -14.75 42.15 8.98
CA GLY A 671 -13.91 42.78 10.00
C GLY A 671 -12.48 42.26 9.95
N VAL A 672 -11.78 42.29 11.08
CA VAL A 672 -10.36 41.89 11.21
C VAL A 672 -10.21 40.69 12.14
N LEU A 673 -9.09 39.98 12.04
CA LEU A 673 -8.70 38.95 13.01
C LEU A 673 -8.50 39.60 14.40
N PRO A 674 -9.30 39.27 15.43
CA PRO A 674 -9.27 39.97 16.71
C PRO A 674 -8.12 39.51 17.61
N GLU A 675 -7.57 40.43 18.41
CA GLU A 675 -6.49 40.13 19.38
C GLU A 675 -6.91 39.07 20.42
N SER A 676 -8.21 38.93 20.70
CA SER A 676 -8.74 37.93 21.64
C SER A 676 -8.47 36.48 21.21
N MET A 677 -8.15 36.23 19.93
CA MET A 677 -7.67 34.92 19.46
C MET A 677 -6.44 34.41 20.24
N ARG A 678 -5.65 35.33 20.81
CA ARG A 678 -4.49 34.98 21.66
C ARG A 678 -4.87 34.13 22.87
N ASN A 679 -6.12 34.21 23.33
CA ASN A 679 -6.61 33.36 24.42
C ASN A 679 -6.60 31.86 24.05
N LEU A 680 -6.54 31.52 22.76
CA LEU A 680 -6.53 30.14 22.26
C LEU A 680 -5.13 29.63 21.90
N GLU A 681 -4.09 30.43 22.12
CA GLU A 681 -2.71 30.18 21.66
C GLU A 681 -2.18 28.77 22.04
N GLN A 682 -2.61 28.23 23.18
CA GLN A 682 -2.15 26.92 23.67
C GLN A 682 -3.02 25.73 23.21
N ALA A 683 -4.28 25.98 22.83
CA ALA A 683 -5.28 24.93 22.59
C ALA A 683 -5.69 24.79 21.12
N LEU A 684 -5.63 25.87 20.32
CA LEU A 684 -6.15 25.88 18.96
C LEU A 684 -5.31 24.97 18.06
N MET A 685 -5.97 24.01 17.42
CA MET A 685 -5.36 23.05 16.51
C MET A 685 -5.76 23.32 15.06
N ILE A 686 -7.03 23.65 14.83
CA ILE A 686 -7.57 23.82 13.49
C ILE A 686 -8.34 25.13 13.42
N LEU A 687 -7.93 25.99 12.50
CA LEU A 687 -8.61 27.23 12.17
C LEU A 687 -8.89 27.29 10.68
N ASP A 688 -10.16 27.21 10.31
CA ASP A 688 -10.65 27.47 8.96
C ASP A 688 -11.62 28.64 8.97
N ILE A 689 -11.24 29.72 8.30
CA ILE A 689 -12.09 30.89 8.05
C ILE A 689 -12.11 31.26 6.57
N SER A 690 -11.85 30.26 5.72
CA SER A 690 -11.76 30.44 4.27
C SER A 690 -13.06 30.97 3.64
N ASP A 691 -12.98 31.53 2.42
CA ASP A 691 -14.17 32.02 1.68
C ASP A 691 -15.07 32.93 2.53
N ASN A 692 -14.49 33.97 3.14
CA ASN A 692 -15.21 34.99 3.92
C ASN A 692 -14.80 36.40 3.44
N ASN A 693 -15.24 37.44 4.14
CA ASN A 693 -14.93 38.84 3.85
C ASN A 693 -14.01 39.47 4.92
N ILE A 694 -13.07 38.69 5.46
CA ILE A 694 -12.12 39.15 6.49
C ILE A 694 -11.05 40.04 5.85
N THR A 695 -10.71 41.13 6.54
CA THR A 695 -9.80 42.19 6.11
C THR A 695 -8.66 42.39 7.12
N GLY A 696 -7.74 43.30 6.83
CA GLY A 696 -6.64 43.66 7.72
C GLY A 696 -5.42 42.74 7.56
N GLU A 697 -4.46 42.89 8.47
CA GLU A 697 -3.23 42.10 8.45
C GLU A 697 -3.38 40.80 9.26
N ILE A 698 -2.56 39.81 8.90
CA ILE A 698 -2.44 38.56 9.67
C ILE A 698 -1.63 38.86 10.95
N PRO A 699 -2.20 38.66 12.16
CA PRO A 699 -1.48 38.91 13.40
C PRO A 699 -0.30 37.96 13.62
N GLU A 700 0.83 38.46 14.12
CA GLU A 700 2.05 37.67 14.33
C GLU A 700 1.84 36.48 15.29
N PHE A 701 1.01 36.66 16.33
CA PHE A 701 0.76 35.61 17.33
C PHE A 701 0.12 34.35 16.73
N LEU A 702 -0.61 34.45 15.61
CA LEU A 702 -1.23 33.29 14.97
C LEU A 702 -0.18 32.31 14.44
N PHE A 703 0.96 32.85 14.03
CA PHE A 703 2.14 32.12 13.60
C PHE A 703 3.08 31.77 14.76
N GLN A 704 2.62 31.94 16.00
CA GLN A 704 3.33 31.54 17.21
C GLN A 704 2.60 30.44 18.00
N MET A 705 1.43 29.98 17.54
CA MET A 705 0.59 28.99 18.22
C MET A 705 1.14 27.56 18.04
N PRO A 706 1.72 26.93 19.08
CA PRO A 706 2.46 25.68 18.92
C PRO A 706 1.58 24.47 18.58
N SER A 707 0.31 24.49 18.98
CA SER A 707 -0.65 23.40 18.78
C SER A 707 -1.31 23.42 17.39
N LEU A 708 -1.09 24.47 16.59
CA LEU A 708 -1.78 24.65 15.31
C LEU A 708 -1.30 23.63 14.27
N ILE A 709 -2.23 22.85 13.74
CA ILE A 709 -2.02 21.80 12.73
C ILE A 709 -2.46 22.30 11.35
N ALA A 710 -3.61 22.96 11.29
CA ALA A 710 -4.16 23.47 10.04
C ALA A 710 -4.61 24.93 10.19
N LEU A 711 -4.11 25.77 9.28
CA LEU A 711 -4.50 27.17 9.15
C LEU A 711 -4.99 27.45 7.73
N ASN A 712 -6.30 27.66 7.58
CA ASN A 712 -6.93 27.96 6.31
C ASN A 712 -7.58 29.36 6.35
N LEU A 713 -6.93 30.32 5.69
CA LEU A 713 -7.34 31.72 5.55
C LEU A 713 -7.71 32.06 4.09
N ARG A 714 -7.86 31.04 3.24
CA ARG A 714 -8.06 31.19 1.80
C ARG A 714 -9.21 32.13 1.45
N LYS A 715 -9.05 32.87 0.35
CA LYS A 715 -10.12 33.66 -0.29
C LYS A 715 -10.83 34.60 0.69
N ASN A 716 -10.03 35.48 1.26
CA ASN A 716 -10.46 36.61 2.07
C ASN A 716 -9.89 37.90 1.43
N SER A 717 -9.92 39.01 2.18
CA SER A 717 -9.33 40.29 1.81
C SER A 717 -8.16 40.66 2.72
N LEU A 718 -7.37 39.67 3.17
CA LEU A 718 -6.21 39.90 4.04
C LEU A 718 -5.07 40.57 3.26
N GLN A 719 -4.36 41.48 3.91
CA GLN A 719 -3.28 42.29 3.33
C GLN A 719 -2.01 42.26 4.20
N GLY A 720 -0.95 42.90 3.72
CA GLY A 720 0.33 42.99 4.43
C GLY A 720 1.22 41.76 4.22
N PRO A 721 2.39 41.71 4.88
CA PRO A 721 3.34 40.61 4.73
C PRO A 721 2.94 39.36 5.52
N ILE A 722 3.40 38.20 5.07
CA ILE A 722 3.33 36.97 5.86
C ILE A 722 4.27 37.12 7.08
N PRO A 723 3.78 36.85 8.32
CA PRO A 723 4.61 36.92 9.53
C PRO A 723 5.88 36.06 9.45
N LYS A 724 7.01 36.61 9.93
CA LYS A 724 8.34 35.98 9.79
C LYS A 724 8.75 35.09 10.95
N ASN A 725 8.12 35.25 12.11
CA ASN A 725 8.48 34.53 13.33
C ASN A 725 7.67 33.24 13.45
N LEU A 726 8.26 32.13 12.98
CA LEU A 726 7.62 30.81 12.85
C LEU A 726 8.22 29.77 13.80
N THR A 727 9.05 30.23 14.74
CA THR A 727 9.94 29.38 15.55
C THR A 727 9.20 28.39 16.45
N THR A 728 7.91 28.61 16.71
CA THR A 728 7.09 27.81 17.62
C THR A 728 6.02 26.96 16.93
N LEU A 729 5.83 27.06 15.60
CA LEU A 729 4.83 26.27 14.85
C LEU A 729 5.31 24.84 14.61
N TYR A 730 5.38 24.03 15.66
CA TYR A 730 5.92 22.67 15.55
C TYR A 730 4.97 21.71 14.84
N SER A 731 3.65 21.88 15.02
CA SER A 731 2.64 20.92 14.55
C SER A 731 2.02 21.25 13.20
N LEU A 732 2.34 22.41 12.59
CA LEU A 732 1.65 22.88 11.38
C LEU A 732 1.96 21.99 10.18
N GLN A 733 0.90 21.51 9.53
CA GLN A 733 0.96 20.62 8.35
C GLN A 733 0.24 21.25 7.15
N ILE A 734 -0.83 22.00 7.40
CA ILE A 734 -1.65 22.64 6.37
C ILE A 734 -1.60 24.15 6.57
N LEU A 735 -1.09 24.85 5.56
CA LEU A 735 -1.15 26.32 5.49
C LEU A 735 -1.71 26.75 4.15
N ASP A 736 -2.94 27.28 4.17
CA ASP A 736 -3.60 27.84 2.99
C ASP A 736 -3.89 29.33 3.21
N LEU A 737 -3.11 30.18 2.54
CA LEU A 737 -3.28 31.62 2.53
C LEU A 737 -3.70 32.14 1.15
N SER A 738 -4.13 31.24 0.27
CA SER A 738 -4.35 31.54 -1.14
C SER A 738 -5.48 32.54 -1.36
N SER A 739 -5.47 33.22 -2.51
CA SER A 739 -6.53 34.17 -2.91
C SER A 739 -6.75 35.32 -1.91
N ASN A 740 -5.68 36.00 -1.52
CA ASN A 740 -5.73 37.19 -0.66
C ASN A 740 -4.96 38.36 -1.33
N TYR A 741 -4.72 39.44 -0.59
CA TYR A 741 -3.91 40.58 -1.02
C TYR A 741 -2.55 40.65 -0.28
N LEU A 742 -2.00 39.50 0.12
CA LEU A 742 -0.74 39.42 0.87
C LEU A 742 0.43 39.86 -0.03
N ASN A 743 1.36 40.63 0.54
CA ASN A 743 2.49 41.21 -0.18
C ASN A 743 3.82 40.97 0.53
N GLY A 744 4.90 41.60 0.08
CA GLY A 744 6.23 41.40 0.65
C GLY A 744 6.86 40.09 0.20
N GLN A 745 7.86 39.61 0.96
CA GLN A 745 8.61 38.40 0.64
C GLN A 745 8.06 37.18 1.38
N VAL A 746 8.18 36.01 0.75
CA VAL A 746 7.91 34.72 1.40
C VAL A 746 8.97 34.49 2.50
N PRO A 747 8.59 34.24 3.77
CA PRO A 747 9.56 34.05 4.84
C PRO A 747 10.36 32.75 4.70
N ASP A 748 11.69 32.84 4.74
CA ASP A 748 12.60 31.69 4.71
C ASP A 748 12.31 30.65 5.81
N ALA A 749 11.82 31.10 6.98
CA ALA A 749 11.54 30.23 8.11
C ALA A 749 10.39 29.24 7.86
N LEU A 750 9.54 29.42 6.84
CA LEU A 750 8.51 28.43 6.46
C LEU A 750 9.15 27.10 6.07
N GLY A 751 10.33 27.13 5.43
CA GLY A 751 11.08 25.92 5.06
C GLY A 751 11.57 25.07 6.24
N GLN A 752 11.43 25.57 7.47
CA GLN A 752 11.90 24.94 8.71
C GLN A 752 10.77 24.51 9.64
N VAL A 753 9.51 24.71 9.24
CA VAL A 753 8.33 24.32 10.04
C VAL A 753 8.31 22.80 10.24
N ARG A 754 8.44 22.34 11.48
CA ARG A 754 8.75 20.94 11.80
C ARG A 754 7.70 19.96 11.25
N GLY A 755 6.40 20.28 11.36
CA GLY A 755 5.32 19.46 10.83
C GLY A 755 5.36 19.28 9.30
N MET A 756 5.96 20.23 8.57
CA MET A 756 6.18 20.14 7.11
C MET A 756 7.52 19.48 6.75
N VAL A 757 8.51 19.51 7.66
CA VAL A 757 9.82 18.87 7.49
C VAL A 757 9.74 17.36 7.74
N ASN A 758 9.25 16.94 8.92
CA ASN A 758 9.20 15.53 9.31
C ASN A 758 7.91 15.22 10.09
N ASN A 759 6.98 14.49 9.47
CA ASN A 759 5.74 14.07 10.12
C ASN A 759 5.87 12.70 10.86
N SER A 760 6.95 11.93 10.64
CA SER A 760 7.10 10.55 11.19
C SER A 760 7.18 10.45 12.72
N GLU A 761 7.78 11.42 13.41
CA GLU A 761 7.83 11.44 14.88
C GLU A 761 6.48 11.80 15.52
N TYR A 762 5.61 12.46 14.75
CA TYR A 762 4.28 12.86 15.20
C TYR A 762 3.28 11.69 15.10
N TYR A 763 3.47 10.74 14.18
CA TYR A 763 2.68 9.48 14.13
C TYR A 763 2.68 8.69 15.45
N ASN A 764 3.78 8.76 16.22
CA ASN A 764 3.94 8.02 17.47
C ASN A 764 3.62 8.83 18.74
N SER A 765 3.49 10.15 18.61
CA SER A 765 3.23 11.07 19.73
C SER A 765 1.94 11.87 19.57
N PHE A 766 1.23 11.72 18.45
CA PHE A 766 -0.15 12.15 18.30
C PHE A 766 -0.93 11.51 19.44
N PRO A 767 -1.48 12.30 20.36
CA PRO A 767 -2.29 11.73 21.41
C PRO A 767 -3.60 11.38 20.69
N PHE A 768 -3.71 10.14 20.20
CA PHE A 768 -5.02 9.57 19.87
C PHE A 768 -5.98 9.75 21.06
N GLN A 769 -5.43 9.83 22.29
CA GLN A 769 -6.10 10.20 23.53
C GLN A 769 -6.60 11.66 23.65
N LEU A 770 -6.18 12.62 22.82
CA LEU A 770 -6.70 14.01 22.89
C LEU A 770 -8.07 14.16 22.22
N PHE A 771 -8.47 13.17 21.41
CA PHE A 771 -9.80 13.07 20.81
C PHE A 771 -10.69 12.00 21.48
N ASP A 772 -10.19 11.26 22.48
CA ASP A 772 -10.93 10.21 23.23
C ASP A 772 -12.18 10.71 24.01
N GLY A 773 -12.45 12.02 24.00
CA GLY A 773 -13.67 12.60 24.56
C GLY A 773 -14.74 12.96 23.53
N ILE A 774 -14.42 12.86 22.25
CA ILE A 774 -15.33 13.10 21.13
C ILE A 774 -15.35 11.82 20.33
N ASP A 775 -16.41 11.05 20.58
CA ASP A 775 -16.72 9.76 19.99
C ASP A 775 -16.17 9.62 18.54
N GLU A 776 -15.63 8.44 18.21
CA GLU A 776 -15.22 8.05 16.84
C GLU A 776 -16.34 8.29 15.79
N GLN A 777 -17.54 8.63 16.26
CA GLN A 777 -18.74 9.05 15.54
C GLN A 777 -18.77 10.51 15.05
N THR A 778 -17.82 11.40 15.37
CA THR A 778 -17.82 12.78 14.80
C THR A 778 -17.39 12.82 13.32
N LYS A 779 -18.29 12.30 12.48
CA LYS A 779 -18.18 12.08 11.03
C LYS A 779 -18.36 13.36 10.20
N TYR A 780 -18.73 14.49 10.81
CA TYR A 780 -19.25 15.68 10.11
C TYR A 780 -18.34 16.90 10.10
N SER A 781 -17.28 16.91 10.91
CA SER A 781 -16.35 18.04 10.95
C SER A 781 -15.24 17.87 9.92
N GLU A 782 -15.60 18.05 8.66
CA GLU A 782 -14.69 17.93 7.53
C GLU A 782 -14.04 19.29 7.25
N LEU A 783 -12.71 19.34 7.35
CA LEU A 783 -11.98 20.52 6.89
C LEU A 783 -12.00 20.53 5.35
N GLU A 784 -12.61 21.55 4.76
CA GLU A 784 -12.57 21.70 3.31
C GLU A 784 -11.26 22.34 2.88
N VAL A 785 -10.54 21.67 1.99
CA VAL A 785 -9.27 22.17 1.43
C VAL A 785 -9.29 22.08 -0.09
N PHE A 786 -8.43 22.86 -0.73
CA PHE A 786 -8.14 22.73 -2.16
C PHE A 786 -6.88 21.89 -2.33
N TRP A 787 -7.07 20.63 -2.74
CA TRP A 787 -5.98 19.69 -2.99
C TRP A 787 -5.90 19.38 -4.47
N LYS A 788 -4.78 19.73 -5.10
CA LYS A 788 -4.53 19.52 -6.54
C LYS A 788 -5.64 20.14 -7.40
N ASN A 789 -6.05 21.37 -7.08
CA ASN A 789 -7.14 22.10 -7.73
C ASN A 789 -8.53 21.45 -7.59
N LEU A 790 -8.70 20.48 -6.71
CA LEU A 790 -9.97 19.87 -6.37
C LEU A 790 -10.35 20.20 -4.93
N LYS A 791 -11.63 20.51 -4.72
CA LYS A 791 -12.21 20.64 -3.39
C LYS A 791 -12.24 19.24 -2.76
N GLN A 792 -11.58 19.10 -1.61
CA GLN A 792 -11.55 17.87 -0.82
C GLN A 792 -12.12 18.18 0.56
N GLU A 793 -12.97 17.29 1.05
CA GLU A 793 -13.44 17.28 2.42
C GLU A 793 -12.54 16.33 3.21
N LEU A 794 -11.81 16.84 4.19
CA LEU A 794 -10.86 16.07 4.99
C LEU A 794 -11.53 15.62 6.29
N PRO A 795 -11.82 14.33 6.46
CA PRO A 795 -12.14 13.78 7.77
C PRO A 795 -10.97 14.02 8.72
N ARG A 796 -11.24 14.37 9.98
CA ARG A 796 -10.20 14.61 10.99
C ARG A 796 -9.22 13.47 11.12
N THR A 797 -9.70 12.23 11.05
CA THR A 797 -8.91 11.00 11.11
C THR A 797 -7.86 10.89 10.00
N ASN A 798 -8.07 11.58 8.87
CA ASN A 798 -7.19 11.55 7.71
C ASN A 798 -6.36 12.82 7.53
N MET A 799 -6.53 13.85 8.37
CA MET A 799 -5.81 15.13 8.22
C MET A 799 -4.28 14.96 8.27
N ILE A 800 -3.78 13.98 9.02
CA ILE A 800 -2.36 13.64 9.12
C ILE A 800 -1.73 13.19 7.79
N LEU A 801 -2.56 12.82 6.80
CA LEU A 801 -2.12 12.41 5.47
C LEU A 801 -1.88 13.59 4.52
N TYR A 802 -2.32 14.80 4.91
CA TYR A 802 -2.29 16.01 4.09
C TYR A 802 -1.28 17.02 4.65
N VAL A 803 -0.18 17.21 3.92
CA VAL A 803 0.84 18.21 4.24
C VAL A 803 1.01 19.11 3.01
N PHE A 804 0.57 20.36 3.11
CA PHE A 804 0.64 21.28 1.97
C PHE A 804 0.78 22.75 2.36
N LEU A 805 1.34 23.50 1.42
CA LEU A 805 1.50 24.95 1.48
C LEU A 805 0.89 25.57 0.22
N ASP A 806 -0.16 26.36 0.37
CA ASP A 806 -0.77 27.14 -0.71
C ASP A 806 -0.72 28.64 -0.39
N LEU A 807 0.08 29.37 -1.16
CA LEU A 807 0.22 30.82 -1.11
C LEU A 807 -0.23 31.48 -2.43
N SER A 808 -0.94 30.75 -3.28
CA SER A 808 -1.28 31.19 -4.62
C SER A 808 -2.23 32.38 -4.65
N ASN A 809 -2.28 33.08 -5.78
CA ASN A 809 -3.20 34.19 -6.02
C ASN A 809 -3.10 35.28 -4.94
N ASN A 810 -1.90 35.85 -4.80
CA ASN A 810 -1.55 36.92 -3.88
C ASN A 810 -0.65 37.97 -4.60
N GLN A 811 -0.04 38.89 -3.84
CA GLN A 811 0.88 39.92 -4.34
C GLN A 811 2.32 39.70 -3.84
N LEU A 812 2.69 38.45 -3.51
CA LEU A 812 4.00 38.10 -2.95
C LEU A 812 5.11 38.35 -3.97
N SER A 813 6.28 38.76 -3.50
CA SER A 813 7.42 39.22 -4.31
C SER A 813 8.74 38.70 -3.75
N GLY A 814 9.86 38.99 -4.42
CA GLY A 814 11.18 38.46 -4.04
C GLY A 814 11.43 37.08 -4.65
N GLU A 815 12.39 36.33 -4.09
CA GLU A 815 12.76 35.00 -4.57
C GLU A 815 12.05 33.89 -3.78
N ILE A 816 11.99 32.68 -4.33
CA ILE A 816 11.56 31.50 -3.58
C ILE A 816 12.72 31.11 -2.64
N PRO A 817 12.50 30.98 -1.32
CA PRO A 817 13.58 30.65 -0.39
C PRO A 817 14.20 29.26 -0.65
N ASP A 818 15.53 29.18 -0.61
CA ASP A 818 16.26 27.90 -0.73
C ASP A 818 15.88 26.90 0.38
N SER A 819 15.48 27.41 1.56
CA SER A 819 15.04 26.61 2.71
C SER A 819 13.81 25.76 2.43
N PHE A 820 13.01 26.07 1.41
CA PHE A 820 11.81 25.29 1.08
C PHE A 820 12.13 23.84 0.72
N GLY A 821 13.34 23.55 0.24
CA GLY A 821 13.81 22.18 0.03
C GLY A 821 13.93 21.34 1.31
N GLY A 822 13.78 21.94 2.50
CA GLY A 822 13.75 21.24 3.79
C GLY A 822 12.38 20.65 4.16
N MET A 823 11.30 21.03 3.49
CA MET A 823 9.93 20.60 3.82
C MET A 823 9.60 19.18 3.29
N LEU A 824 10.40 18.19 3.67
CA LEU A 824 10.42 16.84 3.07
C LEU A 824 9.08 16.08 3.13
N SER A 825 8.18 16.47 4.02
CA SER A 825 6.85 15.85 4.16
C SER A 825 5.78 16.52 3.28
N VAL A 826 6.06 17.69 2.68
CA VAL A 826 5.11 18.41 1.82
C VAL A 826 4.81 17.62 0.54
N LYS A 827 3.51 17.47 0.28
CA LYS A 827 2.95 16.78 -0.89
C LYS A 827 2.41 17.75 -1.93
N LEU A 828 1.99 18.95 -1.52
CA LEU A 828 1.53 19.99 -2.43
C LEU A 828 2.16 21.33 -2.06
N LEU A 829 2.79 21.96 -3.05
CA LEU A 829 3.32 23.31 -2.95
C LEU A 829 2.75 24.16 -4.09
N ASN A 830 2.02 25.21 -3.74
CA ASN A 830 1.40 26.12 -4.70
C ASN A 830 1.77 27.57 -4.38
N LEU A 831 2.51 28.20 -5.30
CA LEU A 831 2.96 29.60 -5.23
C LEU A 831 2.48 30.41 -6.44
N SER A 832 1.53 29.89 -7.22
CA SER A 832 1.13 30.48 -8.49
C SER A 832 0.41 31.82 -8.34
N TYR A 833 0.30 32.58 -9.44
CA TYR A 833 -0.38 33.88 -9.46
C TYR A 833 0.15 34.84 -8.37
N ASN A 834 1.45 35.13 -8.44
CA ASN A 834 2.15 36.07 -7.56
C ASN A 834 3.15 36.91 -8.39
N ASN A 835 3.93 37.76 -7.71
CA ASN A 835 4.99 38.58 -8.29
C ASN A 835 6.40 38.02 -7.96
N LEU A 836 6.55 36.71 -7.74
CA LEU A 836 7.84 36.09 -7.39
C LEU A 836 8.82 36.19 -8.57
N SER A 837 10.10 36.28 -8.27
CA SER A 837 11.18 36.54 -9.23
C SER A 837 12.43 35.74 -8.85
N GLY A 838 13.56 35.97 -9.52
CA GLY A 838 14.78 35.20 -9.28
C GLY A 838 14.74 33.82 -9.96
N ARG A 839 15.50 32.85 -9.44
CA ARG A 839 15.59 31.48 -9.98
C ARG A 839 14.74 30.52 -9.16
N ILE A 840 14.40 29.37 -9.74
CA ILE A 840 13.83 28.24 -8.98
C ILE A 840 14.98 27.59 -8.18
N PRO A 841 14.89 27.49 -6.85
CA PRO A 841 15.91 26.83 -6.03
C PRO A 841 16.11 25.36 -6.40
N PRO A 842 17.37 24.89 -6.61
CA PRO A 842 17.64 23.48 -6.84
C PRO A 842 17.23 22.57 -5.66
N SER A 843 17.21 23.11 -4.44
CA SER A 843 16.81 22.41 -3.21
C SER A 843 15.36 21.92 -3.25
N LEU A 844 14.48 22.51 -4.06
CA LEU A 844 13.11 22.00 -4.24
C LEU A 844 13.06 20.58 -4.81
N GLY A 845 14.14 20.12 -5.47
CA GLY A 845 14.27 18.71 -5.89
C GLY A 845 14.41 17.72 -4.74
N ASN A 846 14.68 18.18 -3.51
CA ASN A 846 14.79 17.32 -2.32
C ASN A 846 13.41 16.90 -1.76
N LEU A 847 12.31 17.46 -2.25
CA LEU A 847 10.97 17.23 -1.73
C LEU A 847 10.41 15.89 -2.23
N VAL A 848 10.97 14.78 -1.72
CA VAL A 848 10.69 13.41 -2.19
C VAL A 848 9.22 12.98 -2.08
N SER A 849 8.45 13.60 -1.19
CA SER A 849 7.01 13.35 -1.01
C SER A 849 6.14 14.23 -1.92
N LEU A 850 6.71 15.15 -2.70
CA LEU A 850 5.97 16.14 -3.47
C LEU A 850 5.19 15.49 -4.61
N GLU A 851 3.87 15.66 -4.59
CA GLU A 851 2.93 15.14 -5.58
C GLU A 851 2.47 16.22 -6.57
N SER A 852 2.41 17.48 -6.13
CA SER A 852 1.94 18.62 -6.92
C SER A 852 2.77 19.87 -6.67
N LEU A 853 3.25 20.50 -7.75
CA LEU A 853 4.00 21.76 -7.73
C LEU A 853 3.41 22.75 -8.73
N ASP A 854 2.94 23.90 -8.25
CA ASP A 854 2.47 24.99 -9.13
C ASP A 854 3.22 26.28 -8.81
N LEU A 855 4.02 26.74 -9.78
CA LEU A 855 4.77 28.00 -9.75
C LEU A 855 4.34 28.94 -10.89
N SER A 856 3.22 28.65 -11.54
CA SER A 856 2.76 29.38 -12.71
C SER A 856 2.41 30.84 -12.42
N HIS A 857 2.32 31.68 -13.45
CA HIS A 857 1.93 33.10 -13.32
C HIS A 857 2.79 33.87 -12.31
N ASN A 858 4.09 33.88 -12.55
CA ASN A 858 5.09 34.61 -11.76
C ASN A 858 6.12 35.27 -12.71
N ASN A 859 7.19 35.81 -12.14
CA ASN A 859 8.29 36.46 -12.84
C ASN A 859 9.62 35.67 -12.72
N LEU A 860 9.53 34.35 -12.50
CA LEU A 860 10.68 33.46 -12.29
C LEU A 860 11.52 33.33 -13.57
N SER A 861 12.83 33.24 -13.43
CA SER A 861 13.79 33.27 -14.54
C SER A 861 14.92 32.26 -14.36
N GLY A 862 15.73 32.07 -15.40
CA GLY A 862 16.80 31.06 -15.38
C GLY A 862 16.28 29.65 -15.69
N LYS A 863 17.07 28.63 -15.34
CA LYS A 863 16.79 27.24 -15.71
C LYS A 863 15.88 26.55 -14.70
N ILE A 864 15.08 25.60 -15.19
CA ILE A 864 14.42 24.62 -14.32
C ILE A 864 15.52 23.70 -13.75
N PRO A 865 15.62 23.52 -12.42
CA PRO A 865 16.69 22.74 -11.81
C PRO A 865 16.68 21.27 -12.28
N PRO A 866 17.85 20.70 -12.64
CA PRO A 866 17.95 19.28 -13.01
C PRO A 866 17.46 18.31 -11.93
N THR A 867 17.54 18.71 -10.66
CA THR A 867 17.08 17.94 -9.49
C THR A 867 15.58 17.63 -9.52
N PHE A 868 14.77 18.34 -10.32
CA PHE A 868 13.36 17.97 -10.52
C PHE A 868 13.19 16.59 -11.17
N GLY A 869 14.23 16.07 -11.85
CA GLY A 869 14.24 14.71 -12.37
C GLY A 869 14.20 13.62 -11.28
N GLU A 870 14.50 13.96 -10.02
CA GLU A 870 14.55 13.06 -8.87
C GLU A 870 13.22 12.96 -8.11
N LEU A 871 12.24 13.83 -8.42
CA LEU A 871 10.94 13.87 -7.76
C LEU A 871 10.04 12.72 -8.25
N LEU A 872 10.18 11.54 -7.63
CA LEU A 872 9.50 10.31 -8.06
C LEU A 872 7.99 10.30 -7.81
N GLN A 873 7.47 11.14 -6.91
CA GLN A 873 6.03 11.23 -6.61
C GLN A 873 5.32 12.36 -7.36
N LEU A 874 6.05 13.20 -8.09
CA LEU A 874 5.49 14.38 -8.74
C LEU A 874 4.58 13.95 -9.90
N ASN A 875 3.30 14.30 -9.80
CA ASN A 875 2.27 13.95 -10.78
C ASN A 875 1.61 15.17 -11.43
N ASN A 876 1.66 16.32 -10.76
CA ASN A 876 1.11 17.57 -11.26
C ASN A 876 2.17 18.67 -11.19
N LEU A 877 2.45 19.32 -12.33
CA LEU A 877 3.43 20.38 -12.44
C LEU A 877 2.89 21.49 -13.34
N ASP A 878 2.94 22.73 -12.88
CA ASP A 878 2.69 23.91 -13.70
C ASP A 878 3.75 25.00 -13.43
N LEU A 879 4.46 25.38 -14.48
CA LEU A 879 5.52 26.39 -14.53
C LEU A 879 5.21 27.49 -15.55
N SER A 880 4.01 27.49 -16.11
CA SER A 880 3.60 28.38 -17.20
C SER A 880 3.63 29.85 -16.78
N ASN A 881 3.65 30.75 -17.76
CA ASN A 881 3.57 32.19 -17.52
C ASN A 881 4.70 32.70 -16.59
N ASN A 882 5.95 32.42 -16.98
CA ASN A 882 7.18 32.85 -16.31
C ASN A 882 8.22 33.32 -17.36
N LYS A 883 9.48 33.52 -16.95
CA LYS A 883 10.63 33.90 -17.80
C LYS A 883 11.72 32.81 -17.80
N LEU A 884 11.33 31.54 -17.67
CA LEU A 884 12.25 30.40 -17.60
C LEU A 884 12.92 30.15 -18.95
N MET A 885 14.13 29.59 -18.90
CA MET A 885 14.97 29.34 -20.07
C MET A 885 15.81 28.07 -19.97
N GLY A 886 16.27 27.58 -21.11
CA GLY A 886 17.11 26.38 -21.19
C GLY A 886 16.32 25.08 -21.18
N PRO A 887 17.02 23.94 -21.05
CA PRO A 887 16.40 22.63 -21.20
C PRO A 887 15.47 22.28 -20.03
N ILE A 888 14.30 21.72 -20.34
CA ILE A 888 13.44 21.04 -19.36
C ILE A 888 14.16 19.76 -18.88
N PRO A 889 14.31 19.54 -17.56
CA PRO A 889 14.95 18.35 -17.00
C PRO A 889 14.33 17.04 -17.46
N LYS A 890 15.14 15.97 -17.46
CA LYS A 890 14.71 14.59 -17.73
C LYS A 890 14.65 13.81 -16.42
N GLY A 891 13.74 12.85 -16.32
CA GLY A 891 13.57 11.99 -15.15
C GLY A 891 12.28 11.17 -15.25
N PRO A 892 12.12 10.09 -14.47
CA PRO A 892 11.00 9.16 -14.62
C PRO A 892 9.61 9.82 -14.64
N GLN A 893 9.38 10.82 -13.77
CA GLN A 893 8.13 11.60 -13.75
C GLN A 893 8.14 12.78 -14.71
N MET A 894 9.24 13.55 -14.77
CA MET A 894 9.41 14.68 -15.69
C MET A 894 9.24 14.29 -17.17
N ASP A 895 9.50 13.03 -17.50
CA ASP A 895 9.33 12.47 -18.84
C ASP A 895 7.85 12.22 -19.22
N ARG A 896 6.95 12.17 -18.23
CA ARG A 896 5.50 11.94 -18.38
C ARG A 896 4.70 13.24 -18.35
N LEU A 897 5.22 14.29 -17.71
CA LEU A 897 4.63 15.63 -17.64
C LEU A 897 4.78 16.37 -18.99
N ASN A 898 4.02 15.92 -19.99
CA ASN A 898 4.11 16.42 -21.37
C ASN A 898 2.96 17.33 -21.76
N ASP A 899 2.26 17.94 -20.79
CA ASP A 899 1.26 18.97 -21.09
C ASP A 899 2.00 20.28 -21.46
N PRO A 900 1.91 20.77 -22.70
CA PRO A 900 2.55 22.03 -23.07
C PRO A 900 1.96 23.23 -22.32
N GLY A 901 0.72 23.11 -21.83
CA GLY A 901 0.07 24.10 -20.99
C GLY A 901 0.90 24.43 -19.75
N SER A 902 1.42 23.41 -19.07
CA SER A 902 2.27 23.51 -17.88
C SER A 902 3.58 24.28 -18.08
N TYR A 903 3.98 24.58 -19.31
CA TYR A 903 5.22 25.27 -19.63
C TYR A 903 4.99 26.51 -20.50
N ALA A 904 3.74 26.79 -20.86
CA ALA A 904 3.37 27.83 -21.79
C ALA A 904 3.91 29.21 -21.36
N ASN A 905 4.07 30.11 -22.32
CA ASN A 905 4.52 31.49 -22.08
C ASN A 905 5.91 31.61 -21.42
N ASN A 906 6.78 30.61 -21.57
CA ASN A 906 8.21 30.68 -21.25
C ASN A 906 9.03 30.54 -22.53
N SER A 907 9.24 31.64 -23.27
CA SER A 907 9.83 31.59 -24.62
C SER A 907 11.29 31.09 -24.68
N GLY A 908 11.99 31.01 -23.55
CA GLY A 908 13.35 30.52 -23.49
C GLY A 908 13.48 29.02 -23.21
N LEU A 909 12.37 28.32 -22.91
CA LEU A 909 12.39 26.89 -22.61
C LEU A 909 12.49 26.05 -23.89
N CYS A 910 13.16 24.92 -23.76
CA CYS A 910 13.30 23.93 -24.81
C CYS A 910 13.33 22.52 -24.19
N GLY A 911 12.89 21.50 -24.91
CA GLY A 911 12.81 20.13 -24.40
C GLY A 911 11.71 19.31 -25.07
N LEU A 912 11.79 18.00 -24.89
CA LEU A 912 10.86 17.05 -25.50
C LEU A 912 9.41 17.23 -25.01
N GLN A 913 9.23 17.72 -23.78
CA GLN A 913 7.93 17.92 -23.12
C GLN A 913 7.06 18.96 -23.86
N ILE A 914 7.68 19.97 -24.46
CA ILE A 914 6.99 21.05 -25.21
C ILE A 914 7.28 21.03 -26.72
N LEU A 915 8.05 20.04 -27.20
CA LEU A 915 8.44 19.88 -28.60
C LEU A 915 9.23 21.07 -29.17
N VAL A 916 9.96 21.81 -28.33
CA VAL A 916 10.84 22.92 -28.74
C VAL A 916 12.30 22.45 -28.69
N PRO A 917 13.07 22.47 -29.80
CA PRO A 917 14.48 22.09 -29.83
C PRO A 917 15.34 23.02 -28.96
N CYS A 918 16.32 22.47 -28.24
CA CYS A 918 17.32 23.28 -27.53
C CYS A 918 18.50 23.59 -28.46
N GLU A 919 18.87 24.87 -28.61
CA GLU A 919 20.08 25.24 -29.34
C GLU A 919 21.32 24.63 -28.66
N GLU A 920 22.15 23.94 -29.43
CA GLU A 920 23.39 23.33 -28.96
C GLU A 920 24.38 24.43 -28.55
N ALA A 921 24.45 24.71 -27.24
CA ALA A 921 25.63 25.32 -26.68
C ALA A 921 26.82 24.38 -26.96
N SER A 922 27.70 24.81 -27.87
CA SER A 922 28.97 24.17 -28.20
C SER A 922 29.61 23.51 -26.96
N PRO A 923 29.97 22.21 -26.99
CA PRO A 923 30.34 21.50 -25.79
C PRO A 923 31.71 21.95 -25.28
N LYS A 924 31.70 22.80 -24.25
CA LYS A 924 32.84 22.87 -23.34
C LYS A 924 32.93 21.53 -22.61
N LYS A 925 33.92 20.72 -23.01
CA LYS A 925 34.56 19.70 -22.14
C LYS A 925 34.73 20.31 -20.75
N ALA A 926 34.36 19.70 -19.63
CA ALA A 926 34.14 18.30 -19.29
C ALA A 926 33.17 18.23 -18.08
N ILE A 927 32.79 17.01 -17.65
CA ILE A 927 32.75 16.60 -16.23
C ILE A 927 32.85 15.07 -16.18
N LEU A 928 33.87 14.60 -15.46
CA LEU A 928 33.99 13.30 -14.81
C LEU A 928 33.89 13.57 -13.30
N HIS A 929 33.36 12.60 -12.57
CA HIS A 929 32.84 12.67 -11.20
C HIS A 929 33.84 13.09 -10.10
N ASP A 930 33.25 13.58 -9.00
CA ASP A 930 33.81 14.18 -7.78
C ASP A 930 35.11 13.60 -7.23
N TRP A 931 36.19 14.41 -7.22
CA TRP A 931 37.20 14.64 -6.16
C TRP A 931 38.05 15.87 -6.59
N ALA A 932 38.64 16.62 -5.64
CA ALA A 932 39.50 17.77 -5.97
C ALA A 932 40.87 17.34 -6.54
N ASP A 933 41.28 17.92 -7.68
CA ASP A 933 42.48 17.58 -8.47
C ASP A 933 43.79 17.47 -7.67
N GLU A 934 43.95 18.29 -6.62
CA GLU A 934 45.17 18.31 -5.80
C GLU A 934 45.38 17.03 -4.98
N ASN A 935 44.28 16.37 -4.60
CA ASN A 935 44.31 15.08 -3.90
C ASN A 935 44.66 13.95 -4.88
N TRP A 936 44.19 14.04 -6.12
CA TRP A 936 44.40 13.00 -7.13
C TRP A 936 45.87 12.94 -7.56
N VAL A 937 46.46 14.12 -7.79
CA VAL A 937 47.88 14.26 -8.12
C VAL A 937 48.77 13.79 -6.97
N THR A 938 48.34 13.99 -5.72
CA THR A 938 49.08 13.54 -4.53
C THR A 938 49.05 12.02 -4.38
N ILE A 939 47.89 11.38 -4.58
CA ILE A 939 47.76 9.92 -4.55
C ILE A 939 48.52 9.28 -5.72
N LEU A 940 48.43 9.82 -6.93
CA LEU A 940 49.19 9.33 -8.08
C LEU A 940 50.70 9.52 -7.91
N ARG A 941 51.16 10.59 -7.25
CA ARG A 941 52.59 10.76 -6.87
C ARG A 941 53.02 9.77 -5.80
N ASN A 942 52.17 9.44 -4.83
CA ASN A 942 52.46 8.44 -3.80
C ASN A 942 52.48 7.02 -4.39
N CYS A 943 51.55 6.68 -5.27
CA CYS A 943 51.55 5.43 -6.04
C CYS A 943 52.79 5.34 -6.95
N ARG A 944 53.21 6.44 -7.58
CA ARG A 944 54.45 6.49 -8.37
C ARG A 944 55.72 6.32 -7.53
N LYS A 945 55.76 6.87 -6.30
CA LYS A 945 56.88 6.66 -5.36
C LYS A 945 56.94 5.23 -4.81
N ALA A 946 55.79 4.56 -4.68
CA ALA A 946 55.69 3.17 -4.23
C ALA A 946 56.08 2.15 -5.31
N LEU A 947 56.15 2.57 -6.57
CA LEU A 947 56.61 1.74 -7.68
C LEU A 947 58.14 1.85 -7.83
N SER A 948 58.87 0.83 -7.39
CA SER A 948 60.30 0.71 -7.66
C SER A 948 60.56 0.63 -9.17
N GLU A 949 61.69 1.18 -9.63
CA GLU A 949 61.99 1.60 -11.02
C GLU A 949 61.94 0.53 -12.13
N LYS A 950 61.36 -0.66 -11.93
CA LYS A 950 61.21 -1.65 -13.03
C LYS A 950 59.82 -2.30 -13.05
N LYS A 951 58.99 -1.78 -13.95
CA LYS A 951 57.82 -2.42 -14.61
C LYS A 951 56.63 -2.84 -13.72
N GLY A 952 56.03 -1.91 -12.96
CA GLY A 952 54.66 -2.07 -12.46
C GLY A 952 53.64 -1.35 -13.36
N LYS A 953 52.49 -2.00 -13.64
CA LYS A 953 51.29 -1.35 -14.23
C LYS A 953 50.33 -0.99 -13.11
N LEU A 954 49.83 0.25 -13.11
CA LEU A 954 48.69 0.66 -12.29
C LEU A 954 47.41 0.26 -13.04
N ILE A 955 46.58 -0.61 -12.46
CA ILE A 955 45.28 -0.99 -12.99
C ILE A 955 44.22 -0.34 -12.10
N LEU A 956 43.34 0.45 -12.70
CA LEU A 956 42.15 1.01 -12.07
C LEU A 956 40.95 0.23 -12.62
N VAL A 957 40.17 -0.38 -11.73
CA VAL A 957 38.95 -1.11 -12.08
C VAL A 957 37.77 -0.32 -11.52
N GLU A 958 36.86 0.06 -12.41
CA GLU A 958 35.56 0.65 -12.09
C GLU A 958 34.49 -0.36 -12.52
N ILE A 959 33.55 -0.69 -11.63
CA ILE A 959 32.50 -1.68 -11.89
C ILE A 959 31.24 -0.92 -12.28
N VAL A 960 30.71 -1.19 -13.49
CA VAL A 960 29.37 -0.77 -13.92
C VAL A 960 28.46 -1.99 -13.82
N ASP A 961 27.47 -1.91 -12.94
CA ASP A 961 26.47 -2.95 -12.69
C ASP A 961 25.39 -2.92 -13.78
N GLN A 962 25.50 -3.77 -14.80
CA GLN A 962 24.57 -3.80 -15.96
C GLN A 962 23.93 -5.17 -16.25
N PHE A 963 24.15 -6.19 -15.42
CA PHE A 963 23.62 -7.54 -15.65
C PHE A 963 22.70 -8.09 -14.54
N GLY A 964 22.43 -7.32 -13.48
CA GLY A 964 21.55 -7.75 -12.37
C GLY A 964 20.14 -8.19 -12.80
N ASP A 965 19.57 -7.53 -13.82
CA ASP A 965 18.20 -7.78 -14.28
C ASP A 965 18.02 -9.08 -15.10
N MET A 966 19.11 -9.70 -15.59
CA MET A 966 19.02 -10.97 -16.33
C MET A 966 18.80 -12.18 -15.41
N GLY A 967 19.28 -12.14 -14.15
CA GLY A 967 19.03 -13.19 -13.17
C GLY A 967 17.53 -13.38 -12.92
N MET A 968 16.82 -12.28 -12.71
CA MET A 968 15.37 -12.25 -12.55
C MET A 968 14.62 -12.89 -13.73
N VAL A 969 15.10 -12.74 -14.96
CA VAL A 969 14.47 -13.34 -16.14
C VAL A 969 14.58 -14.87 -16.12
N PHE A 970 15.77 -15.40 -15.79
CA PHE A 970 15.96 -16.85 -15.67
C PHE A 970 15.18 -17.44 -14.49
N ASP A 971 15.06 -16.70 -13.38
CA ASP A 971 14.24 -17.12 -12.23
C ASP A 971 12.76 -17.20 -12.61
N LEU A 972 12.25 -16.21 -13.36
CA LEU A 972 10.87 -16.21 -13.84
C LEU A 972 10.56 -17.38 -14.77
N LEU A 973 11.50 -17.76 -15.65
CA LEU A 973 11.40 -18.98 -16.46
C LEU A 973 11.39 -20.24 -15.60
N MET A 974 12.31 -20.33 -14.63
CA MET A 974 12.39 -21.45 -13.69
C MET A 974 11.04 -21.65 -12.95
N TYR A 975 10.45 -20.57 -12.45
CA TYR A 975 9.15 -20.60 -11.78
C TYR A 975 7.99 -20.97 -12.72
N ALA A 976 8.06 -20.56 -14.00
CA ALA A 976 7.03 -20.88 -14.97
C ALA A 976 7.05 -22.36 -15.40
N HIS A 977 8.21 -23.03 -15.33
CA HIS A 977 8.44 -24.33 -15.96
C HIS A 977 8.76 -25.47 -15.00
N THR A 978 9.09 -25.17 -13.74
CA THR A 978 9.53 -26.18 -12.77
C THR A 978 8.76 -26.04 -11.45
N THR A 979 8.54 -27.15 -10.75
CA THR A 979 7.83 -27.16 -9.46
C THR A 979 8.76 -27.20 -8.24
N GLY A 980 10.08 -27.30 -8.45
CA GLY A 980 11.03 -27.57 -7.37
C GLY A 980 12.43 -26.97 -7.56
N GLY A 981 12.62 -26.15 -8.60
CA GLY A 981 13.85 -25.38 -8.76
C GLY A 981 14.06 -24.39 -7.61
N LYS A 982 15.32 -24.21 -7.20
CA LYS A 982 15.72 -23.25 -6.17
C LYS A 982 17.17 -22.81 -6.33
N GLU A 983 17.43 -21.54 -6.01
CA GLU A 983 18.78 -21.07 -5.72
C GLU A 983 19.29 -21.69 -4.41
N ARG A 984 20.61 -21.90 -4.31
CA ARG A 984 21.21 -22.64 -3.19
C ARG A 984 22.36 -21.89 -2.56
N THR A 985 22.37 -21.90 -1.24
CA THR A 985 23.52 -21.41 -0.46
C THR A 985 24.73 -22.31 -0.65
N GLU A 986 25.92 -21.82 -0.32
CA GLU A 986 27.13 -22.65 -0.31
C GLU A 986 26.99 -23.91 0.56
N GLN A 987 26.23 -23.84 1.67
CA GLN A 987 25.98 -24.99 2.54
C GLN A 987 25.06 -26.04 1.91
N GLU A 988 24.06 -25.60 1.14
CA GLU A 988 23.18 -26.51 0.40
C GLU A 988 23.91 -27.16 -0.77
N TRP A 989 24.73 -26.40 -1.50
CA TRP A 989 25.61 -26.93 -2.54
C TRP A 989 26.56 -28.00 -2.00
N LYS A 990 27.15 -27.75 -0.82
CA LYS A 990 28.00 -28.72 -0.13
C LYS A 990 27.29 -30.05 0.11
N LYS A 991 26.07 -30.00 0.63
CA LYS A 991 25.26 -31.19 0.93
C LYS A 991 24.89 -31.93 -0.36
N LEU A 992 24.39 -31.20 -1.34
CA LEU A 992 23.93 -31.74 -2.62
C LEU A 992 25.06 -32.47 -3.38
N LEU A 993 26.25 -31.86 -3.44
CA LEU A 993 27.42 -32.47 -4.08
C LEU A 993 27.89 -33.72 -3.33
N ALA A 994 27.88 -33.71 -1.99
CA ALA A 994 28.22 -34.88 -1.19
C ALA A 994 27.25 -36.05 -1.45
N ASP A 995 25.94 -35.79 -1.48
CA ASP A 995 24.90 -36.79 -1.76
C ASP A 995 24.95 -37.33 -3.20
N GLY A 996 25.44 -36.51 -4.12
CA GLY A 996 25.74 -36.84 -5.51
C GLY A 996 27.06 -37.61 -5.73
N GLY A 997 27.88 -37.78 -4.69
CA GLY A 997 29.15 -38.52 -4.76
C GLY A 997 30.40 -37.66 -5.04
N PHE A 998 30.34 -36.36 -4.77
CA PHE A 998 31.43 -35.39 -4.92
C PHE A 998 31.74 -34.68 -3.59
N PRO A 999 32.43 -35.34 -2.64
CA PRO A 999 32.67 -34.79 -1.30
C PRO A 999 33.66 -33.63 -1.26
N ARG A 1000 34.39 -33.38 -2.37
CA ARG A 1000 35.37 -32.30 -2.50
C ARG A 1000 34.96 -31.39 -3.62
N TYR A 1001 34.92 -30.08 -3.37
CA TYR A 1001 34.64 -29.08 -4.38
C TYR A 1001 35.32 -27.76 -4.04
N LYS A 1002 35.40 -26.86 -5.02
CA LYS A 1002 35.82 -25.47 -4.84
C LYS A 1002 34.86 -24.54 -5.59
N ILE A 1003 34.54 -23.41 -4.97
CA ILE A 1003 33.72 -22.35 -5.59
C ILE A 1003 34.64 -21.22 -6.02
N ILE A 1004 34.53 -20.81 -7.27
CA ILE A 1004 35.23 -19.68 -7.86
C ILE A 1004 34.19 -18.60 -8.16
N LYS A 1005 34.27 -17.49 -7.42
CA LYS A 1005 33.39 -16.35 -7.63
C LYS A 1005 33.86 -15.55 -8.84
N ILE A 1006 32.93 -15.26 -9.75
CA ILE A 1006 33.18 -14.39 -10.90
C ILE A 1006 32.48 -13.05 -10.63
N PRO A 1007 33.19 -11.91 -10.70
CA PRO A 1007 32.54 -10.60 -10.63
C PRO A 1007 31.48 -10.47 -11.74
N ALA A 1008 30.25 -10.13 -11.36
CA ALA A 1008 29.09 -9.89 -12.24
C ALA A 1008 28.46 -11.12 -12.96
N LEU A 1009 28.74 -12.37 -12.56
CA LEU A 1009 28.17 -13.59 -13.17
C LEU A 1009 27.96 -14.75 -12.17
N PRO A 1010 27.25 -15.84 -12.55
CA PRO A 1010 27.15 -17.07 -11.75
C PRO A 1010 28.53 -17.64 -11.37
N SER A 1011 28.59 -18.30 -10.21
CA SER A 1011 29.85 -18.87 -9.70
C SER A 1011 30.19 -20.18 -10.40
N ILE A 1012 31.48 -20.51 -10.48
CA ILE A 1012 31.93 -21.81 -10.97
C ILE A 1012 32.15 -22.73 -9.78
N ILE A 1013 31.46 -23.88 -9.76
CA ILE A 1013 31.68 -24.94 -8.79
C ILE A 1013 32.43 -26.07 -9.50
N GLU A 1014 33.70 -26.27 -9.14
CA GLU A 1014 34.47 -27.42 -9.60
C GLU A 1014 34.45 -28.49 -8.51
N ALA A 1015 33.86 -29.64 -8.83
CA ALA A 1015 33.66 -30.75 -7.92
C ALA A 1015 34.43 -32.00 -8.37
N TYR A 1016 34.89 -32.77 -7.38
CA TYR A 1016 35.74 -33.94 -7.57
C TYR A 1016 35.16 -35.17 -6.90
N ALA A 1017 35.30 -36.25 -7.66
CA ALA A 1017 35.11 -37.63 -7.30
C ALA A 1017 35.77 -38.05 -5.97
#